data_AF-A0A973JWF0-F1
#
_entry.id   AF-A0A973JWF0-F1
#
_cell.length_a   1.000
_cell.length_b   1.000
_cell.length_c   1.000
_cell.angle_alpha   90.00
_cell.angle_beta   90.00
_cell.angle_gamma   90.00
#
_symmetry.space_group_name_H-M   'P 1'
#
loop_
_entity.id
_entity.type
_entity.pdbx_description
1 polymer ?
#
loop_
_entity_poly.entity_id
_entity_poly.type
_entity_poly.pdbx_seq_one_letter_code
_entity_poly.pdbx_strand_id
1 'polypeptide(L)'
;MTTQSLAAYLPIDRCHALADGRLLPDRTVGAVLFADISGFTPLTNSLARELGPQRGAEELSRQLNAIYTALVAQVHGYHGSVIGFAGDAITCWFEELPGSPHAACRRAVACGLAMQREMASFGSLLTPAGTMVSLAMKVSVASGPVRRFVIGDPQIQQIDALAGRTLDRMIAGEHLAQKGEVLVSHEVLGALGIDPEGADWRDDQEGHRFAVLRELGDPVEPTPWEPIRWETLAGEQLRSWLLPPIYARLEAGQGQFIAELRPAFALFVSFSGIDYDNDDAAGEKLDAYVRWAQGIVGRYEGSLLQLTIGDKGSYFYGAFGAPLAHEDDADRIAEAALLLRTPPAELGFIADVKIGISQGRLRTGAYGSVDRLTYGVLGEEVNMAARLMQAAAPGEIYVNESARQGAVAAFLWEQLPPLMVKGRSEPLSAYRLLGARGRQQVHVQAAIYGLPMVGRQAELALVEASMTDAIGGQGRVVAITGEAGLGKSRLVVECIQMGIGRGMTAYSGEAQSYGTNDSYLAWESILQALFGLDRSAPAEEQVGQLEAALRGIDPDLVQRMPLLGLPLNLAIPDNELTRSLDSRLRKISLEALLVACLRARSQANPLMIVVEDSHWLDPLSHDLVEIVGRAIFDMSVLIMVAYRPPELDYLRPPRITSLPHCAVIQLSELSQAEAAELVDLKQVHLGMASDLPEDVVDQLVARAQGNPFFIEELLNYLHNRGLIPRNARELEQLDLPTSLYSLILSRIDQLSESQKTTLKVASVIGRSFRAAWLWGIHPSLGLPTKVRADLDTMSRMELTLIDQPDPESTYLFKHILTHGVAYESLPFETRAWLHGQVGAFIEQTYASTLGPFLDLLAFHYDHSTDDEKRREYLRRAGEAAQAAYANAAAIDYYQRLLGLL
;
A
#
# COMPACT_ATOMS: atom_id res chain seq x y z
N MET A 1 8.42 -23.53 11.58
CA MET A 1 7.20 -23.12 10.88
C MET A 1 6.38 -24.36 10.55
N THR A 2 5.05 -24.32 10.59
CA THR A 2 4.20 -25.47 10.19
C THR A 2 3.52 -25.17 8.86
N THR A 3 3.49 -26.13 7.94
CA THR A 3 2.72 -26.09 6.67
C THR A 3 1.27 -25.62 6.89
N GLN A 4 0.71 -25.93 8.06
CA GLN A 4 -0.59 -25.49 8.53
C GLN A 4 -0.78 -23.96 8.51
N SER A 5 0.24 -23.17 8.88
CA SER A 5 0.14 -21.70 8.90
C SER A 5 -0.01 -21.09 7.51
N LEU A 6 0.59 -21.70 6.49
CA LEU A 6 0.42 -21.30 5.08
C LEU A 6 -0.94 -21.78 4.56
N ALA A 7 -1.31 -23.02 4.89
CA ALA A 7 -2.55 -23.64 4.44
C ALA A 7 -3.81 -22.95 4.98
N ALA A 8 -3.73 -22.27 6.14
CA ALA A 8 -4.83 -21.48 6.67
C ALA A 8 -5.34 -20.40 5.67
N TYR A 9 -4.52 -19.97 4.71
CA TYR A 9 -4.96 -18.97 3.71
C TYR A 9 -5.86 -19.54 2.61
N LEU A 10 -6.06 -20.86 2.58
CA LEU A 10 -6.84 -21.56 1.57
C LEU A 10 -8.13 -22.12 2.17
N PRO A 11 -9.19 -22.31 1.36
CA PRO A 11 -10.35 -23.11 1.75
C PRO A 11 -9.95 -24.54 2.16
N ILE A 12 -10.57 -25.10 3.21
CA ILE A 12 -10.18 -26.40 3.78
C ILE A 12 -10.29 -27.56 2.77
N ASP A 13 -11.32 -27.54 1.92
CA ASP A 13 -11.51 -28.50 0.85
C ASP A 13 -10.42 -28.45 -0.23
N ARG A 14 -9.92 -27.24 -0.53
CA ARG A 14 -8.76 -27.03 -1.40
C ARG A 14 -7.50 -27.63 -0.78
N CYS A 15 -7.30 -27.44 0.53
CA CYS A 15 -6.17 -28.05 1.24
C CYS A 15 -6.21 -29.59 1.17
N HIS A 16 -7.38 -30.21 1.37
CA HIS A 16 -7.56 -31.64 1.18
C HIS A 16 -7.28 -32.09 -0.25
N ALA A 17 -7.82 -31.38 -1.25
CA ALA A 17 -7.59 -31.71 -2.65
C ALA A 17 -6.08 -31.66 -3.00
N LEU A 18 -5.37 -30.63 -2.54
CA LEU A 18 -3.93 -30.49 -2.75
C LEU A 18 -3.13 -31.60 -2.04
N ALA A 19 -3.45 -31.91 -0.77
CA ALA A 19 -2.82 -32.99 -0.01
C ALA A 19 -3.02 -34.36 -0.67
N ASP A 20 -4.19 -34.57 -1.27
CA ASP A 20 -4.53 -35.81 -1.98
C ASP A 20 -4.06 -35.85 -3.45
N GLY A 21 -3.44 -34.76 -3.95
CA GLY A 21 -3.00 -34.66 -5.34
C GLY A 21 -4.15 -34.63 -6.37
N ARG A 22 -5.33 -34.15 -5.97
CA ARG A 22 -6.53 -34.05 -6.81
C ARG A 22 -6.84 -32.60 -7.19
N LEU A 23 -7.52 -32.41 -8.31
CA LEU A 23 -8.11 -31.13 -8.69
C LEU A 23 -9.59 -31.11 -8.31
N LEU A 24 -10.06 -29.97 -7.79
CA LEU A 24 -11.50 -29.76 -7.62
C LEU A 24 -12.13 -29.52 -9.01
N PRO A 25 -13.31 -30.09 -9.29
CA PRO A 25 -13.98 -29.92 -10.57
C PRO A 25 -14.45 -28.48 -10.77
N ASP A 26 -14.43 -28.01 -12.01
CA ASP A 26 -14.99 -26.70 -12.40
C ASP A 26 -16.50 -26.65 -12.13
N ARG A 27 -17.24 -27.64 -12.63
CA ARG A 27 -18.69 -27.75 -12.41
C ARG A 27 -18.97 -28.66 -11.22
N THR A 28 -19.61 -28.11 -10.20
CA THR A 28 -20.08 -28.88 -9.04
C THR A 28 -21.50 -28.45 -8.66
N VAL A 29 -22.15 -29.25 -7.81
CA VAL A 29 -23.51 -29.02 -7.32
C VAL A 29 -23.49 -29.16 -5.81
N GLY A 30 -24.24 -28.30 -5.14
CA GLY A 30 -24.25 -28.24 -3.68
C GLY A 30 -25.04 -27.05 -3.18
N ALA A 31 -24.73 -26.63 -1.95
CA ALA A 31 -25.37 -25.49 -1.31
C ALA A 31 -24.34 -24.40 -0.99
N VAL A 32 -24.70 -23.16 -1.31
CA VAL A 32 -23.97 -21.95 -0.90
C VAL A 32 -24.67 -21.38 0.32
N LEU A 33 -23.90 -21.11 1.37
CA LEU A 33 -24.35 -20.37 2.54
C LEU A 33 -23.60 -19.04 2.60
N PHE A 34 -24.33 -17.97 2.82
CA PHE A 34 -23.74 -16.65 3.09
C PHE A 34 -24.23 -16.14 4.44
N ALA A 35 -23.27 -15.69 5.23
CA ALA A 35 -23.53 -15.16 6.56
C ALA A 35 -22.97 -13.74 6.64
N ASP A 36 -23.87 -12.77 6.82
CA ASP A 36 -23.55 -11.34 6.97
C ASP A 36 -23.73 -10.93 8.44
N ILE A 37 -22.68 -10.37 9.04
CA ILE A 37 -22.72 -9.95 10.44
C ILE A 37 -23.21 -8.50 10.54
N SER A 38 -24.52 -8.37 10.73
CA SER A 38 -25.19 -7.09 10.94
C SER A 38 -24.83 -6.43 12.29
N GLY A 39 -24.50 -5.14 12.25
CA GLY A 39 -24.19 -4.34 13.45
C GLY A 39 -22.72 -3.93 13.58
N PHE A 40 -21.88 -4.34 12.62
CA PHE A 40 -20.47 -3.98 12.56
C PHE A 40 -20.24 -2.50 12.28
N THR A 41 -20.99 -1.86 11.36
CA THR A 41 -20.80 -0.41 11.10
C THR A 41 -21.01 0.46 12.35
N PRO A 42 -22.09 0.28 13.15
CA PRO A 42 -22.21 0.93 14.46
C PRO A 42 -21.05 0.63 15.41
N LEU A 43 -20.59 -0.62 15.49
CA LEU A 43 -19.47 -1.02 16.33
C LEU A 43 -18.18 -0.31 15.90
N THR A 44 -17.84 -0.33 14.61
CA THR A 44 -16.70 0.39 14.03
C THR A 44 -16.74 1.86 14.38
N ASN A 45 -17.90 2.51 14.21
CA ASN A 45 -18.07 3.93 14.52
C ASN A 45 -17.93 4.22 16.02
N SER A 46 -18.45 3.36 16.91
CA SER A 46 -18.32 3.51 18.36
C SER A 46 -16.86 3.35 18.79
N LEU A 47 -16.20 2.27 18.34
CA LEU A 47 -14.81 1.99 18.66
C LEU A 47 -13.86 3.08 18.12
N ALA A 48 -14.10 3.58 16.91
CA ALA A 48 -13.32 4.67 16.33
C ALA A 48 -13.49 5.98 17.12
N ARG A 49 -14.69 6.27 17.65
CA ARG A 49 -14.95 7.45 18.49
C ARG A 49 -14.35 7.31 19.89
N GLU A 50 -14.43 6.13 20.49
CA GLU A 50 -14.02 5.88 21.87
C GLU A 50 -12.50 5.66 22.02
N LEU A 51 -11.91 4.88 21.11
CA LEU A 51 -10.50 4.47 21.18
C LEU A 51 -9.62 5.20 20.16
N GLY A 52 -10.22 6.06 19.33
CA GLY A 52 -9.57 6.64 18.16
C GLY A 52 -9.55 5.68 16.96
N PRO A 53 -9.24 6.20 15.75
CA PRO A 53 -9.35 5.43 14.51
C PRO A 53 -8.40 4.21 14.47
N GLN A 54 -7.22 4.31 15.09
CA GLN A 54 -6.21 3.26 15.09
C GLN A 54 -6.59 2.09 16.00
N ARG A 55 -6.72 2.35 17.32
CA ARG A 55 -7.08 1.30 18.30
C ARG A 55 -8.50 0.77 18.06
N GLY A 56 -9.39 1.60 17.55
CA GLY A 56 -10.74 1.17 17.18
C GLY A 56 -10.75 0.11 16.07
N ALA A 57 -9.93 0.28 15.02
CA ALA A 57 -9.82 -0.70 13.93
C ALA A 57 -9.17 -2.02 14.37
N GLU A 58 -8.22 -1.95 15.32
CA GLU A 58 -7.63 -3.14 15.92
C GLU A 58 -8.62 -3.92 16.78
N GLU A 59 -9.31 -3.24 17.70
CA GLU A 59 -10.30 -3.85 18.56
C GLU A 59 -11.44 -4.45 17.74
N LEU A 60 -11.87 -3.77 16.67
CA LEU A 60 -12.82 -4.30 15.71
C LEU A 60 -12.34 -5.64 15.11
N SER A 61 -11.08 -5.69 14.68
CA SER A 61 -10.51 -6.90 14.07
C SER A 61 -10.37 -8.03 15.08
N ARG A 62 -10.06 -7.72 16.34
CA ARG A 62 -10.00 -8.71 17.43
C ARG A 62 -11.37 -9.35 17.66
N GLN A 63 -12.43 -8.53 17.74
CA GLN A 63 -13.80 -9.01 17.87
C GLN A 63 -14.24 -9.82 16.64
N LEU A 64 -13.90 -9.33 15.44
CA LEU A 64 -14.21 -10.01 14.19
C LEU A 64 -13.54 -11.38 14.10
N ASN A 65 -12.26 -11.50 14.48
CA ASN A 65 -11.54 -12.77 14.50
C ASN A 65 -12.14 -13.77 15.50
N ALA A 66 -12.60 -13.30 16.67
CA ALA A 66 -13.27 -14.16 17.65
C ALA A 66 -14.58 -14.72 17.08
N ILE A 67 -15.38 -13.88 16.43
CA ILE A 67 -16.62 -14.31 15.76
C ILE A 67 -16.31 -15.26 14.61
N TYR A 68 -15.38 -14.91 13.73
CA TYR A 68 -14.98 -15.80 12.62
C TYR A 68 -14.43 -17.13 13.12
N THR A 69 -13.72 -17.17 14.23
CA THR A 69 -13.27 -18.43 14.82
C THR A 69 -14.44 -19.33 15.20
N ALA A 70 -15.48 -18.78 15.84
CA ALA A 70 -16.69 -19.54 16.17
C ALA A 70 -17.47 -19.96 14.90
N LEU A 71 -17.64 -19.05 13.94
CA LEU A 71 -18.39 -19.34 12.71
C LEU A 71 -17.68 -20.37 11.81
N VAL A 72 -16.38 -20.22 11.59
CA VAL A 72 -15.57 -21.17 10.80
C VAL A 72 -15.60 -22.56 11.43
N ALA A 73 -15.56 -22.66 12.76
CA ALA A 73 -15.68 -23.94 13.46
C ALA A 73 -17.03 -24.63 13.15
N GLN A 74 -18.13 -23.88 13.08
CA GLN A 74 -19.43 -24.42 12.65
C GLN A 74 -19.38 -24.87 11.19
N VAL A 75 -18.83 -24.07 10.27
CA VAL A 75 -18.71 -24.45 8.85
C VAL A 75 -17.97 -25.78 8.71
N HIS A 76 -16.77 -25.86 9.28
CA HIS A 76 -15.93 -27.05 9.21
C HIS A 76 -16.58 -28.25 9.92
N GLY A 77 -17.29 -28.02 11.03
CA GLY A 77 -18.03 -29.05 11.76
C GLY A 77 -19.16 -29.70 10.96
N TYR A 78 -19.76 -29.00 10.00
CA TYR A 78 -20.78 -29.52 9.09
C TYR A 78 -20.22 -29.90 7.70
N HIS A 79 -18.91 -30.16 7.59
CA HIS A 79 -18.23 -30.49 6.33
C HIS A 79 -18.37 -29.39 5.25
N GLY A 80 -18.50 -28.13 5.66
CA GLY A 80 -18.47 -26.98 4.77
C GLY A 80 -17.04 -26.45 4.59
N SER A 81 -16.85 -25.64 3.56
CA SER A 81 -15.60 -24.90 3.32
C SER A 81 -15.89 -23.40 3.25
N VAL A 82 -15.07 -22.59 3.91
CA VAL A 82 -15.15 -21.13 3.79
C VAL A 82 -14.35 -20.69 2.58
N ILE A 83 -15.06 -20.24 1.53
CA ILE A 83 -14.44 -19.88 0.25
C ILE A 83 -13.84 -18.49 0.33
N GLY A 84 -14.60 -17.50 0.78
CA GLY A 84 -14.18 -16.11 0.79
C GLY A 84 -14.72 -15.32 1.98
N PHE A 85 -14.02 -14.24 2.29
CA PHE A 85 -14.44 -13.21 3.24
C PHE A 85 -14.74 -11.95 2.43
N ALA A 86 -15.82 -11.26 2.76
CA ALA A 86 -16.18 -9.98 2.15
C ALA A 86 -16.54 -9.00 3.28
N GLY A 87 -15.54 -8.25 3.77
CA GLY A 87 -15.71 -7.37 4.93
C GLY A 87 -16.14 -8.14 6.18
N ASP A 88 -17.39 -7.94 6.59
CA ASP A 88 -18.10 -8.54 7.73
C ASP A 88 -18.96 -9.76 7.36
N ALA A 89 -18.80 -10.29 6.14
CA ALA A 89 -19.50 -11.48 5.67
C ALA A 89 -18.57 -12.63 5.25
N ILE A 90 -19.08 -13.86 5.35
CA ILE A 90 -18.42 -15.09 4.87
C ILE A 90 -19.27 -15.82 3.84
N THR A 91 -18.62 -16.31 2.79
CA THR A 91 -19.23 -17.20 1.79
C THR A 91 -18.73 -18.62 2.01
N CYS A 92 -19.65 -19.55 2.19
CA CYS A 92 -19.38 -20.94 2.50
C CYS A 92 -19.97 -21.88 1.44
N TRP A 93 -19.25 -22.96 1.15
CA TRP A 93 -19.63 -23.97 0.17
C TRP A 93 -19.80 -25.34 0.83
N PHE A 94 -20.90 -26.02 0.49
CA PHE A 94 -21.19 -27.39 0.89
C PHE A 94 -21.40 -28.23 -0.36
N GLU A 95 -20.41 -29.05 -0.70
CA GLU A 95 -20.49 -29.93 -1.88
C GLU A 95 -21.47 -31.09 -1.65
N GLU A 96 -22.21 -31.47 -2.69
CA GLU A 96 -23.06 -32.67 -2.67
C GLU A 96 -22.18 -33.93 -2.72
N LEU A 97 -22.30 -34.77 -1.69
CA LEU A 97 -21.50 -35.99 -1.62
C LEU A 97 -22.15 -37.11 -2.45
N PRO A 98 -21.36 -37.92 -3.18
CA PRO A 98 -21.89 -39.04 -3.95
C PRO A 98 -22.76 -39.97 -3.11
N GLY A 99 -23.96 -40.31 -3.59
CA GLY A 99 -24.87 -41.24 -2.92
C GLY A 99 -25.71 -40.64 -1.79
N SER A 100 -25.63 -39.34 -1.53
CA SER A 100 -26.43 -38.64 -0.52
C SER A 100 -27.15 -37.43 -1.10
N PRO A 101 -28.21 -37.59 -1.90
CA PRO A 101 -28.92 -36.45 -2.51
C PRO A 101 -29.43 -35.47 -1.46
N HIS A 102 -29.29 -34.17 -1.70
CA HIS A 102 -29.76 -33.09 -0.84
C HIS A 102 -29.07 -33.00 0.54
N ALA A 103 -28.04 -33.82 0.80
CA ALA A 103 -27.31 -33.77 2.05
C ALA A 103 -26.57 -32.44 2.22
N ALA A 104 -26.05 -31.87 1.13
CA ALA A 104 -25.44 -30.54 1.14
C ALA A 104 -26.41 -29.47 1.66
N CYS A 105 -27.66 -29.48 1.19
CA CYS A 105 -28.70 -28.54 1.63
C CYS A 105 -28.97 -28.68 3.13
N ARG A 106 -29.15 -29.93 3.61
CA ARG A 106 -29.38 -30.20 5.04
C ARG A 106 -28.22 -29.72 5.90
N ARG A 107 -26.97 -29.99 5.51
CA ARG A 107 -25.77 -29.55 6.24
C ARG A 107 -25.63 -28.04 6.25
N ALA A 108 -25.84 -27.37 5.11
CA ALA A 108 -25.74 -25.92 5.01
C ALA A 108 -26.78 -25.23 5.92
N VAL A 109 -28.04 -25.67 5.88
CA VAL A 109 -29.10 -25.09 6.71
C VAL A 109 -28.88 -25.38 8.20
N ALA A 110 -28.48 -26.61 8.56
CA ALA A 110 -28.12 -26.95 9.94
C ALA A 110 -26.96 -26.09 10.45
N CYS A 111 -25.94 -25.87 9.62
CA CYS A 111 -24.82 -24.97 9.89
C CYS A 111 -25.30 -23.54 10.11
N GLY A 112 -26.16 -22.99 9.24
CA GLY A 112 -26.71 -21.65 9.40
C GLY A 112 -27.49 -21.47 10.72
N LEU A 113 -28.29 -22.45 11.11
CA LEU A 113 -29.00 -22.45 12.39
C LEU A 113 -28.05 -22.61 13.59
N ALA A 114 -26.96 -23.36 13.44
CA ALA A 114 -25.93 -23.48 14.48
C ALA A 114 -25.14 -22.18 14.64
N MET A 115 -24.76 -21.53 13.54
CA MET A 115 -24.14 -20.21 13.54
C MET A 115 -25.02 -19.16 14.22
N GLN A 116 -26.34 -19.15 13.96
CA GLN A 116 -27.25 -18.22 14.65
C GLN A 116 -27.27 -18.44 16.17
N ARG A 117 -27.19 -19.70 16.62
CA ARG A 117 -27.08 -20.04 18.05
C ARG A 117 -25.76 -19.60 18.65
N GLU A 118 -24.64 -19.83 17.97
CA GLU A 118 -23.32 -19.35 18.41
C GLU A 118 -23.27 -17.82 18.45
N MET A 119 -23.89 -17.15 17.47
CA MET A 119 -23.95 -15.69 17.41
C MET A 119 -24.67 -15.07 18.62
N ALA A 120 -25.57 -15.80 19.27
CA ALA A 120 -26.23 -15.35 20.49
C ALA A 120 -25.23 -15.08 21.63
N SER A 121 -24.09 -15.78 21.67
CA SER A 121 -23.01 -15.51 22.64
C SER A 121 -22.28 -14.18 22.40
N PHE A 122 -22.35 -13.67 21.17
CA PHE A 122 -21.78 -12.39 20.74
C PHE A 122 -22.83 -11.28 20.59
N GLY A 123 -24.11 -11.57 20.87
CA GLY A 123 -25.24 -10.70 20.53
C GLY A 123 -25.28 -9.36 21.28
N SER A 124 -24.41 -9.19 22.28
CA SER A 124 -24.30 -8.00 23.12
C SER A 124 -22.84 -7.78 23.51
N LEU A 125 -22.19 -6.82 22.84
CA LEU A 125 -20.83 -6.40 23.15
C LEU A 125 -20.87 -5.09 23.93
N LEU A 126 -20.15 -5.05 25.05
CA LEU A 126 -19.90 -3.83 25.80
C LEU A 126 -18.60 -3.22 25.26
N THR A 127 -18.66 -2.00 24.75
CA THR A 127 -17.44 -1.27 24.37
C THR A 127 -16.68 -0.84 25.63
N PRO A 128 -15.39 -0.48 25.52
CA PRO A 128 -14.61 -0.01 26.68
C PRO A 128 -15.21 1.20 27.40
N ALA A 129 -15.99 2.05 26.72
CA ALA A 129 -16.69 3.18 27.36
C ALA A 129 -18.06 2.81 27.97
N GLY A 130 -18.45 1.52 27.94
CA GLY A 130 -19.71 1.03 28.47
C GLY A 130 -20.90 1.13 27.50
N THR A 131 -20.67 1.41 26.21
CA THR A 131 -21.72 1.43 25.18
C THR A 131 -22.10 0.00 24.82
N MET A 132 -23.38 -0.34 24.91
CA MET A 132 -23.88 -1.65 24.47
C MET A 132 -24.18 -1.65 22.97
N VAL A 133 -23.48 -2.51 22.22
CA VAL A 133 -23.72 -2.73 20.79
C VAL A 133 -24.29 -4.12 20.59
N SER A 134 -25.44 -4.20 19.94
CA SER A 134 -26.04 -5.49 19.58
C SER A 134 -25.56 -5.93 18.20
N LEU A 135 -24.95 -7.11 18.16
CA LEU A 135 -24.61 -7.80 16.92
C LEU A 135 -25.67 -8.87 16.63
N ALA A 136 -25.96 -9.05 15.36
CA ALA A 136 -26.79 -10.13 14.87
C ALA A 136 -26.23 -10.62 13.54
N MET A 137 -26.72 -11.75 13.07
CA MET A 137 -26.30 -12.29 11.79
C MET A 137 -27.52 -12.52 10.92
N LYS A 138 -27.36 -12.34 9.62
CA LYS A 138 -28.31 -12.79 8.61
C LYS A 138 -27.68 -13.95 7.87
N VAL A 139 -28.46 -15.01 7.64
CA VAL A 139 -27.99 -16.16 6.87
C VAL A 139 -28.91 -16.38 5.69
N SER A 140 -28.33 -16.62 4.52
CA SER A 140 -29.04 -17.02 3.30
C SER A 140 -28.43 -18.31 2.76
N VAL A 141 -29.27 -19.26 2.38
CA VAL A 141 -28.87 -20.54 1.80
C VAL A 141 -29.57 -20.77 0.47
N ALA A 142 -28.76 -20.95 -0.58
CA ALA A 142 -29.22 -21.36 -1.90
C ALA A 142 -28.55 -22.68 -2.30
N SER A 143 -29.21 -23.45 -3.16
CA SER A 143 -28.68 -24.71 -3.68
C SER A 143 -28.84 -24.77 -5.19
N GLY A 144 -27.85 -25.37 -5.84
CA GLY A 144 -27.81 -25.46 -7.29
C GLY A 144 -26.41 -25.75 -7.83
N PRO A 145 -26.28 -25.75 -9.17
CA PRO A 145 -24.98 -25.82 -9.81
C PRO A 145 -24.18 -24.54 -9.57
N VAL A 146 -22.87 -24.68 -9.44
CA VAL A 146 -21.91 -23.57 -9.40
C VAL A 146 -20.71 -23.92 -10.27
N ARG A 147 -20.00 -22.87 -10.68
CA ARG A 147 -18.67 -22.96 -11.27
C ARG A 147 -17.63 -22.63 -10.21
N ARG A 148 -16.52 -23.34 -10.19
CA ARG A 148 -15.40 -23.10 -9.28
C ARG A 148 -14.10 -23.02 -10.05
N PHE A 149 -13.52 -21.83 -10.08
CA PHE A 149 -12.32 -21.54 -10.85
C PHE A 149 -11.11 -21.34 -9.95
N VAL A 150 -9.93 -21.72 -10.45
CA VAL A 150 -8.65 -21.24 -9.92
C VAL A 150 -8.09 -20.28 -10.96
N ILE A 151 -7.98 -19.01 -10.58
CA ILE A 151 -7.60 -17.93 -11.48
C ILE A 151 -6.41 -17.16 -10.92
N GLY A 152 -5.75 -16.38 -11.77
CA GLY A 152 -4.63 -15.52 -11.40
C GLY A 152 -3.27 -16.14 -11.71
N ASP A 153 -2.25 -15.30 -11.67
CA ASP A 153 -0.86 -15.66 -11.95
C ASP A 153 -0.25 -16.40 -10.76
N PRO A 154 0.24 -17.66 -10.92
CA PRO A 154 0.87 -18.42 -9.85
C PRO A 154 2.12 -17.77 -9.23
N GLN A 155 2.79 -16.86 -9.94
CA GLN A 155 3.95 -16.13 -9.43
C GLN A 155 3.54 -14.98 -8.50
N ILE A 156 2.36 -14.40 -8.75
CA ILE A 156 1.76 -13.35 -7.95
C ILE A 156 0.87 -13.98 -6.87
N GLN A 157 -0.31 -14.45 -7.27
CA GLN A 157 -1.30 -15.08 -6.40
C GLN A 157 -2.41 -15.77 -7.23
N GLN A 158 -2.79 -16.98 -6.82
CA GLN A 158 -3.99 -17.68 -7.26
C GLN A 158 -5.16 -17.42 -6.31
N ILE A 159 -6.36 -17.33 -6.88
CA ILE A 159 -7.62 -17.07 -6.17
C ILE A 159 -8.61 -18.18 -6.49
N ASP A 160 -9.25 -18.73 -5.45
CA ASP A 160 -10.37 -19.68 -5.57
C ASP A 160 -11.66 -18.88 -5.71
N ALA A 161 -12.30 -18.95 -6.87
CA ALA A 161 -13.49 -18.17 -7.20
C ALA A 161 -14.70 -19.09 -7.41
N LEU A 162 -15.79 -18.81 -6.70
CA LEU A 162 -17.07 -19.48 -6.88
C LEU A 162 -18.02 -18.55 -7.67
N ALA A 163 -18.71 -19.08 -8.67
CA ALA A 163 -19.53 -18.28 -9.59
C ALA A 163 -20.78 -19.02 -10.07
N GLY A 164 -21.74 -18.26 -10.61
CA GLY A 164 -22.97 -18.76 -11.22
C GLY A 164 -24.23 -18.30 -10.48
N ARG A 165 -25.39 -18.49 -11.11
CA ARG A 165 -26.70 -17.99 -10.65
C ARG A 165 -27.11 -18.43 -9.24
N THR A 166 -26.54 -19.52 -8.73
CA THR A 166 -26.77 -19.96 -7.33
C THR A 166 -26.23 -18.93 -6.33
N LEU A 167 -25.13 -18.24 -6.64
CA LEU A 167 -24.59 -17.17 -5.79
C LEU A 167 -25.48 -15.94 -5.84
N ASP A 168 -25.93 -15.53 -7.03
CA ASP A 168 -26.83 -14.38 -7.20
C ASP A 168 -28.11 -14.55 -6.38
N ARG A 169 -28.69 -15.75 -6.42
CA ARG A 169 -29.86 -16.11 -5.61
C ARG A 169 -29.56 -16.09 -4.11
N MET A 170 -28.40 -16.57 -3.69
CA MET A 170 -28.00 -16.51 -2.29
C MET A 170 -27.89 -15.05 -1.81
N ILE A 171 -27.33 -14.15 -2.62
CA ILE A 171 -27.20 -12.72 -2.31
C ILE A 171 -28.57 -12.05 -2.25
N ALA A 172 -29.47 -12.34 -3.19
CA ALA A 172 -30.85 -11.88 -3.15
C ALA A 172 -31.57 -12.30 -1.86
N GLY A 173 -31.33 -13.53 -1.40
CA GLY A 173 -31.85 -14.01 -0.12
C GLY A 173 -31.30 -13.26 1.10
N GLU A 174 -30.03 -12.85 1.09
CA GLU A 174 -29.47 -12.02 2.17
C GLU A 174 -30.16 -10.65 2.25
N HIS A 175 -30.38 -10.00 1.11
CA HIS A 175 -31.04 -8.69 1.08
C HIS A 175 -32.46 -8.74 1.68
N LEU A 176 -33.13 -9.89 1.60
CA LEU A 176 -34.45 -10.14 2.19
C LEU A 176 -34.41 -10.61 3.64
N ALA A 177 -33.25 -11.07 4.13
CA ALA A 177 -33.09 -11.61 5.48
C ALA A 177 -33.09 -10.51 6.54
N GLN A 178 -33.80 -10.74 7.64
CA GLN A 178 -33.72 -9.88 8.83
C GLN A 178 -32.71 -10.44 9.83
N LYS A 179 -32.34 -9.59 10.78
CA LYS A 179 -31.37 -9.93 11.84
C LYS A 179 -31.85 -11.15 12.63
N GLY A 180 -31.00 -12.18 12.73
CA GLY A 180 -31.28 -13.42 13.44
C GLY A 180 -32.02 -14.48 12.61
N GLU A 181 -32.28 -14.24 11.33
CA GLU A 181 -32.99 -15.17 10.47
C GLU A 181 -32.06 -16.03 9.60
N VAL A 182 -32.56 -17.22 9.24
CA VAL A 182 -32.01 -18.06 8.18
C VAL A 182 -33.03 -18.13 7.06
N LEU A 183 -32.71 -17.54 5.91
CA LEU A 183 -33.52 -17.63 4.70
C LEU A 183 -33.02 -18.77 3.82
N VAL A 184 -33.94 -19.56 3.31
CA VAL A 184 -33.64 -20.66 2.38
C VAL A 184 -34.39 -20.45 1.07
N SER A 185 -33.70 -20.62 -0.05
CA SER A 185 -34.36 -20.60 -1.37
C SER A 185 -35.42 -21.71 -1.51
N HIS A 186 -36.36 -21.53 -2.43
CA HIS A 186 -37.41 -22.50 -2.73
C HIS A 186 -36.87 -23.92 -3.00
N GLU A 187 -35.75 -24.04 -3.71
CA GLU A 187 -35.11 -25.32 -4.02
C GLU A 187 -34.56 -26.00 -2.77
N VAL A 188 -34.00 -25.22 -1.84
CA VAL A 188 -33.53 -25.74 -0.56
C VAL A 188 -34.70 -26.25 0.26
N LEU A 189 -35.80 -25.50 0.35
CA LEU A 189 -36.99 -25.94 1.11
C LEU A 189 -37.56 -27.25 0.56
N GLY A 190 -37.66 -27.37 -0.77
CA GLY A 190 -38.07 -28.61 -1.44
C GLY A 190 -37.11 -29.78 -1.18
N ALA A 191 -35.80 -29.53 -1.20
CA ALA A 191 -34.76 -30.50 -0.87
C ALA A 191 -34.81 -30.98 0.59
N LEU A 192 -35.33 -30.16 1.51
CA LEU A 192 -35.57 -30.53 2.91
C LEU A 192 -36.87 -31.33 3.11
N GLY A 193 -37.73 -31.43 2.08
CA GLY A 193 -39.04 -32.10 2.19
C GLY A 193 -40.04 -31.34 3.07
N ILE A 194 -39.87 -30.02 3.24
CA ILE A 194 -40.75 -29.17 4.04
C ILE A 194 -41.89 -28.65 3.15
N ASP A 195 -43.12 -28.72 3.65
CA ASP A 195 -44.32 -28.27 2.92
C ASP A 195 -44.26 -26.75 2.65
N PRO A 196 -44.32 -26.32 1.36
CA PRO A 196 -44.27 -24.91 1.00
C PRO A 196 -45.53 -24.13 1.42
N GLU A 197 -46.68 -24.75 1.69
CA GLU A 197 -47.94 -24.03 1.97
C GLU A 197 -47.95 -23.32 3.35
N GLY A 198 -47.10 -23.75 4.28
CA GLY A 198 -47.02 -23.21 5.66
C GLY A 198 -45.83 -22.30 5.94
N ALA A 199 -44.95 -22.07 4.96
CA ALA A 199 -43.71 -21.31 5.17
C ALA A 199 -43.93 -19.78 5.05
N ASP A 200 -43.15 -19.01 5.81
CA ASP A 200 -43.10 -17.55 5.72
C ASP A 200 -42.25 -17.15 4.51
N TRP A 201 -42.91 -16.85 3.38
CA TRP A 201 -42.27 -16.55 2.10
C TRP A 201 -41.98 -15.07 1.89
N ARG A 202 -40.85 -14.80 1.25
CA ARG A 202 -40.46 -13.48 0.74
C ARG A 202 -39.98 -13.61 -0.70
N ASP A 203 -40.36 -12.65 -1.51
CA ASP A 203 -40.03 -12.58 -2.93
C ASP A 203 -39.05 -11.42 -3.17
N ASP A 204 -38.04 -11.64 -4.00
CA ASP A 204 -37.20 -10.55 -4.49
C ASP A 204 -37.83 -9.84 -5.71
N GLN A 205 -37.12 -8.87 -6.28
CA GLN A 205 -37.61 -8.14 -7.46
C GLN A 205 -37.58 -8.97 -8.76
N GLU A 206 -36.84 -10.08 -8.77
CA GLU A 206 -36.67 -10.98 -9.92
C GLU A 206 -37.62 -12.19 -9.86
N GLY A 207 -38.41 -12.31 -8.79
CA GLY A 207 -39.39 -13.38 -8.59
C GLY A 207 -38.83 -14.64 -7.91
N HIS A 208 -37.61 -14.58 -7.36
CA HIS A 208 -37.07 -15.65 -6.53
C HIS A 208 -37.76 -15.70 -5.17
N ARG A 209 -38.12 -16.91 -4.73
CA ARG A 209 -38.85 -17.15 -3.48
C ARG A 209 -37.94 -17.71 -2.39
N PHE A 210 -38.00 -17.11 -1.20
CA PHE A 210 -37.25 -17.52 -0.02
C PHE A 210 -38.17 -17.75 1.16
N ALA A 211 -37.93 -18.83 1.90
CA ALA A 211 -38.65 -19.16 3.13
C ALA A 211 -37.79 -18.87 4.35
N VAL A 212 -38.39 -18.31 5.41
CA VAL A 212 -37.72 -18.16 6.71
C VAL A 212 -37.74 -19.50 7.44
N LEU A 213 -36.57 -20.00 7.82
CA LEU A 213 -36.44 -21.24 8.59
C LEU A 213 -35.88 -20.97 9.99
N ARG A 214 -36.58 -21.47 11.02
CA ARG A 214 -36.20 -21.29 12.43
C ARG A 214 -35.62 -22.55 13.07
N GLU A 215 -36.03 -23.71 12.55
CA GLU A 215 -35.60 -25.02 13.04
C GLU A 215 -35.66 -26.05 11.90
N LEU A 216 -34.94 -27.15 12.09
CA LEU A 216 -35.00 -28.32 11.22
C LEU A 216 -35.72 -29.44 11.99
N GLY A 217 -36.72 -30.07 11.38
CA GLY A 217 -37.48 -31.16 12.01
C GLY A 217 -36.60 -32.36 12.38
N ASP A 218 -35.65 -32.70 11.51
CA ASP A 218 -34.66 -33.76 11.75
C ASP A 218 -33.27 -33.15 11.97
N PRO A 219 -32.66 -33.33 13.16
CA PRO A 219 -31.32 -32.82 13.42
C PRO A 219 -30.29 -33.47 12.50
N VAL A 220 -29.31 -32.66 12.09
CA VAL A 220 -28.15 -33.11 11.32
C VAL A 220 -26.98 -33.15 12.29
N GLU A 221 -26.37 -34.33 12.47
CA GLU A 221 -25.17 -34.46 13.30
C GLU A 221 -23.97 -33.80 12.60
N PRO A 222 -23.11 -33.07 13.34
CA PRO A 222 -21.86 -32.54 12.78
C PRO A 222 -20.96 -33.66 12.24
N THR A 223 -20.48 -33.47 11.02
CA THR A 223 -19.52 -34.35 10.33
C THR A 223 -18.27 -33.53 9.98
N PRO A 224 -17.33 -33.34 10.91
CA PRO A 224 -16.15 -32.53 10.65
C PRO A 224 -15.25 -33.15 9.57
N TRP A 225 -14.42 -32.30 8.95
CA TRP A 225 -13.36 -32.75 8.04
C TRP A 225 -12.37 -33.70 8.75
N GLU A 226 -11.82 -34.64 7.99
CA GLU A 226 -10.72 -35.47 8.48
C GLU A 226 -9.45 -34.64 8.69
N PRO A 227 -8.53 -35.03 9.58
CA PRO A 227 -7.25 -34.34 9.71
C PRO A 227 -6.44 -34.38 8.41
N ILE A 228 -5.93 -33.21 7.99
CA ILE A 228 -5.09 -33.10 6.79
C ILE A 228 -3.73 -33.73 7.03
N ARG A 229 -3.24 -34.50 6.04
CA ARG A 229 -1.89 -35.08 6.03
C ARG A 229 -0.87 -34.02 5.63
N TRP A 230 -0.51 -33.13 6.56
CA TRP A 230 0.35 -31.97 6.29
C TRP A 230 1.70 -32.30 5.66
N GLU A 231 2.24 -33.49 5.90
CA GLU A 231 3.47 -34.00 5.30
C GLU A 231 3.41 -34.20 3.78
N THR A 232 2.21 -34.25 3.21
CA THR A 232 1.99 -34.40 1.76
C THR A 232 1.92 -33.06 1.03
N LEU A 233 1.74 -31.96 1.75
CA LEU A 233 1.67 -30.61 1.21
C LEU A 233 3.07 -29.97 1.17
N ALA A 234 3.56 -29.68 -0.04
CA ALA A 234 4.79 -28.94 -0.22
C ALA A 234 4.56 -27.42 -0.09
N GLY A 235 5.50 -26.70 0.54
CA GLY A 235 5.43 -25.24 0.65
C GLY A 235 5.32 -24.52 -0.70
N GLU A 236 5.93 -25.08 -1.75
CA GLU A 236 5.86 -24.57 -3.12
C GLU A 236 4.43 -24.61 -3.70
N GLN A 237 3.63 -25.63 -3.35
CA GLN A 237 2.22 -25.69 -3.76
C GLN A 237 1.41 -24.57 -3.09
N LEU A 238 1.75 -24.21 -1.85
CA LEU A 238 1.06 -23.17 -1.09
C LEU A 238 1.53 -21.75 -1.46
N ARG A 239 2.77 -21.58 -1.91
CA ARG A 239 3.34 -20.27 -2.30
C ARG A 239 2.45 -19.53 -3.29
N SER A 240 1.90 -20.24 -4.26
CA SER A 240 1.06 -19.65 -5.31
C SER A 240 -0.23 -19.02 -4.79
N TRP A 241 -0.70 -19.35 -3.57
CA TRP A 241 -1.96 -18.85 -3.00
C TRP A 241 -1.79 -17.61 -2.13
N LEU A 242 -0.55 -17.24 -1.82
CA LEU A 242 -0.22 -16.09 -0.99
C LEU A 242 0.54 -15.05 -1.81
N LEU A 243 0.28 -13.78 -1.51
CA LEU A 243 1.11 -12.68 -2.00
C LEU A 243 2.57 -12.91 -1.60
N PRO A 244 3.55 -12.60 -2.48
CA PRO A 244 4.97 -12.86 -2.21
C PRO A 244 5.47 -12.29 -0.87
N PRO A 245 5.13 -11.03 -0.48
CA PRO A 245 5.58 -10.48 0.80
C PRO A 245 4.98 -11.20 2.01
N ILE A 246 3.73 -11.69 1.90
CA ILE A 246 3.06 -12.40 2.99
C ILE A 246 3.66 -13.80 3.17
N TYR A 247 3.93 -14.50 2.06
CA TYR A 247 4.65 -15.77 2.10
C TYR A 247 6.03 -15.61 2.76
N ALA A 248 6.81 -14.60 2.36
CA ALA A 248 8.14 -14.34 2.91
C ALA A 248 8.11 -14.07 4.43
N ARG A 249 7.14 -13.29 4.91
CA ARG A 249 6.95 -13.03 6.36
C ARG A 249 6.60 -14.29 7.13
N LEU A 250 5.70 -15.10 6.59
CA LEU A 250 5.31 -16.37 7.21
C LEU A 250 6.51 -17.32 7.25
N GLU A 251 7.26 -17.45 6.13
CA GLU A 251 8.45 -18.28 6.00
C GLU A 251 9.55 -17.89 6.99
N ALA A 252 9.74 -16.59 7.22
CA ALA A 252 10.66 -16.06 8.22
C ALA A 252 10.20 -16.25 9.69
N GLY A 253 9.02 -16.82 9.93
CA GLY A 253 8.44 -17.00 11.27
C GLY A 253 7.91 -15.70 11.89
N GLN A 254 7.65 -14.69 11.06
CA GLN A 254 7.26 -13.32 11.48
C GLN A 254 5.75 -13.08 11.33
N GLY A 255 4.92 -14.12 11.43
CA GLY A 255 3.47 -14.03 11.25
C GLY A 255 2.79 -12.99 12.15
N GLN A 256 3.32 -12.77 13.35
CA GLN A 256 2.83 -11.77 14.31
C GLN A 256 3.04 -10.31 13.86
N PHE A 257 3.91 -10.07 12.87
CA PHE A 257 4.19 -8.75 12.30
C PHE A 257 3.50 -8.51 10.95
N ILE A 258 2.62 -9.42 10.52
CA ILE A 258 1.81 -9.25 9.30
C ILE A 258 0.75 -8.17 9.49
N ALA A 259 0.19 -8.07 10.69
CA ALA A 259 -0.76 -7.03 11.03
C ALA A 259 -0.03 -5.72 11.31
N GLU A 260 -0.46 -4.65 10.66
CA GLU A 260 0.16 -3.32 10.73
C GLU A 260 -0.91 -2.22 10.61
N LEU A 261 -0.60 -1.06 11.16
CA LEU A 261 -1.36 0.17 10.97
C LEU A 261 -0.55 1.09 10.06
N ARG A 262 -1.05 1.35 8.86
CA ARG A 262 -0.31 2.13 7.87
C ARG A 262 -1.23 2.95 6.97
N PRO A 263 -0.76 4.08 6.45
CA PRO A 263 -1.46 4.73 5.36
C PRO A 263 -1.41 3.83 4.13
N ALA A 264 -2.57 3.61 3.53
CA ALA A 264 -2.71 2.81 2.32
C ALA A 264 -3.91 3.31 1.51
N PHE A 265 -3.90 2.97 0.23
CA PHE A 265 -5.01 3.20 -0.67
C PHE A 265 -5.80 1.91 -0.85
N ALA A 266 -7.12 2.04 -0.87
CA ALA A 266 -8.05 0.99 -1.25
C ALA A 266 -8.49 1.21 -2.71
N LEU A 267 -8.36 0.18 -3.55
CA LEU A 267 -8.78 0.17 -4.95
C LEU A 267 -9.91 -0.84 -5.11
N PHE A 268 -11.08 -0.39 -5.55
CA PHE A 268 -12.20 -1.26 -5.94
C PHE A 268 -12.48 -1.12 -7.43
N VAL A 269 -12.57 -2.24 -8.14
CA VAL A 269 -12.86 -2.28 -9.57
C VAL A 269 -13.99 -3.28 -9.83
N SER A 270 -15.18 -2.79 -10.19
CA SER A 270 -16.27 -3.64 -10.65
C SER A 270 -16.29 -3.76 -12.16
N PHE A 271 -16.77 -4.89 -12.66
CA PHE A 271 -16.86 -5.22 -14.08
C PHE A 271 -18.03 -6.18 -14.35
N SER A 272 -18.49 -6.22 -15.60
CA SER A 272 -19.55 -7.09 -16.11
C SER A 272 -19.11 -7.77 -17.41
N GLY A 273 -19.97 -8.63 -17.98
CA GLY A 273 -19.79 -9.18 -19.34
C GLY A 273 -19.38 -10.66 -19.44
N ILE A 274 -19.18 -11.34 -18.31
CA ILE A 274 -18.93 -12.79 -18.28
C ILE A 274 -20.22 -13.52 -17.85
N ASP A 275 -20.69 -14.46 -18.69
CA ASP A 275 -21.80 -15.37 -18.35
C ASP A 275 -21.23 -16.65 -17.74
N TYR A 276 -21.21 -16.75 -16.41
CA TYR A 276 -20.60 -17.89 -15.72
C TYR A 276 -21.34 -19.22 -15.93
N ASP A 277 -22.64 -19.19 -16.19
CA ASP A 277 -23.44 -20.43 -16.25
C ASP A 277 -23.42 -21.06 -17.65
N ASN A 278 -23.56 -20.23 -18.68
CA ASN A 278 -23.77 -20.70 -20.05
C ASN A 278 -22.51 -20.63 -20.92
N ASP A 279 -21.47 -19.92 -20.50
CA ASP A 279 -20.19 -19.87 -21.22
C ASP A 279 -19.20 -20.89 -20.65
N ASP A 280 -18.85 -21.89 -21.46
CA ASP A 280 -17.84 -22.88 -21.08
C ASP A 280 -16.46 -22.22 -20.88
N ALA A 281 -16.16 -21.14 -21.63
CA ALA A 281 -14.91 -20.38 -21.54
C ALA A 281 -14.93 -19.32 -20.42
N ALA A 282 -15.97 -19.25 -19.58
CA ALA A 282 -16.07 -18.25 -18.51
C ALA A 282 -14.84 -18.25 -17.57
N GLY A 283 -14.33 -19.44 -17.23
CA GLY A 283 -13.14 -19.57 -16.39
C GLY A 283 -11.88 -19.02 -17.05
N GLU A 284 -11.68 -19.31 -18.34
CA GLU A 284 -10.54 -18.79 -19.13
C GLU A 284 -10.62 -17.27 -19.30
N LYS A 285 -11.82 -16.74 -19.56
CA LYS A 285 -12.07 -15.29 -19.66
C LYS A 285 -11.79 -14.57 -18.34
N LEU A 286 -12.26 -15.11 -17.24
CA LEU A 286 -12.03 -14.55 -15.91
C LEU A 286 -10.54 -14.61 -15.54
N ASP A 287 -9.88 -15.74 -15.78
CA ASP A 287 -8.43 -15.89 -15.56
C ASP A 287 -7.62 -14.89 -16.38
N ALA A 288 -7.93 -14.73 -17.68
CA ALA A 288 -7.27 -13.78 -18.55
C ALA A 288 -7.42 -12.33 -18.05
N TYR A 289 -8.63 -11.94 -17.64
CA TYR A 289 -8.88 -10.61 -17.09
C TYR A 289 -8.17 -10.38 -15.76
N VAL A 290 -8.24 -11.34 -14.83
CA VAL A 290 -7.59 -11.21 -13.51
C VAL A 290 -6.07 -11.21 -13.63
N ARG A 291 -5.47 -12.02 -14.51
CA ARG A 291 -4.01 -11.97 -14.76
C ARG A 291 -3.58 -10.64 -15.36
N TRP A 292 -4.36 -10.10 -16.30
CA TRP A 292 -4.10 -8.76 -16.84
C TRP A 292 -4.18 -7.68 -15.75
N ALA A 293 -5.22 -7.72 -14.92
CA ALA A 293 -5.38 -6.80 -13.81
C ALA A 293 -4.27 -6.94 -12.77
N GLN A 294 -3.87 -8.17 -12.40
CA GLN A 294 -2.73 -8.44 -11.53
C GLN A 294 -1.41 -7.94 -12.15
N GLY A 295 -1.24 -8.07 -13.46
CA GLY A 295 -0.08 -7.54 -14.18
C GLY A 295 0.00 -6.02 -14.09
N ILE A 296 -1.12 -5.31 -14.25
CA ILE A 296 -1.17 -3.85 -14.08
C ILE A 296 -0.91 -3.48 -12.62
N VAL A 297 -1.70 -4.01 -11.69
CA VAL A 297 -1.58 -3.68 -10.26
C VAL A 297 -0.17 -4.00 -9.75
N GLY A 298 0.39 -5.15 -10.12
CA GLY A 298 1.74 -5.57 -9.76
C GLY A 298 2.85 -4.76 -10.42
N ARG A 299 2.67 -4.27 -11.66
CA ARG A 299 3.62 -3.35 -12.33
C ARG A 299 3.83 -2.07 -11.51
N TYR A 300 2.77 -1.57 -10.89
CA TYR A 300 2.83 -0.40 -10.00
C TYR A 300 3.02 -0.79 -8.53
N GLU A 301 3.40 -2.05 -8.25
CA GLU A 301 3.68 -2.63 -6.92
C GLU A 301 2.50 -2.53 -5.92
N GLY A 302 1.28 -2.46 -6.45
CA GLY A 302 0.06 -2.71 -5.69
C GLY A 302 -0.20 -4.22 -5.53
N SER A 303 -1.21 -4.57 -4.74
CA SER A 303 -1.64 -5.96 -4.53
C SER A 303 -3.14 -6.10 -4.77
N LEU A 304 -3.53 -7.04 -5.63
CA LEU A 304 -4.91 -7.50 -5.74
C LEU A 304 -5.15 -8.51 -4.61
N LEU A 305 -6.12 -8.23 -3.73
CA LEU A 305 -6.30 -8.96 -2.48
C LEU A 305 -7.41 -10.01 -2.58
N GLN A 306 -8.55 -9.63 -3.17
CA GLN A 306 -9.75 -10.46 -3.23
C GLN A 306 -10.54 -10.23 -4.53
N LEU A 307 -11.27 -11.26 -4.95
CA LEU A 307 -12.28 -11.22 -6.01
C LEU A 307 -13.61 -11.68 -5.43
N THR A 308 -14.67 -10.91 -5.69
CA THR A 308 -16.04 -11.25 -5.34
C THR A 308 -16.91 -11.27 -6.59
N ILE A 309 -17.78 -12.27 -6.70
CA ILE A 309 -18.70 -12.47 -7.82
C ILE A 309 -20.13 -12.43 -7.28
N GLY A 310 -21.04 -11.71 -7.97
CA GLY A 310 -22.44 -11.59 -7.56
C GLY A 310 -23.34 -10.84 -8.53
N ASP A 311 -24.57 -10.59 -8.09
CA ASP A 311 -25.73 -10.13 -8.87
C ASP A 311 -25.53 -8.75 -9.55
N LYS A 312 -24.82 -7.82 -8.90
CA LYS A 312 -24.58 -6.45 -9.39
C LYS A 312 -23.26 -6.30 -10.17
N GLY A 313 -22.70 -7.41 -10.63
CA GLY A 313 -21.42 -7.48 -11.30
C GLY A 313 -20.33 -8.04 -10.38
N SER A 314 -19.25 -8.49 -11.02
CA SER A 314 -18.07 -8.98 -10.31
C SER A 314 -17.16 -7.81 -9.97
N TYR A 315 -16.43 -7.89 -8.87
CA TYR A 315 -15.44 -6.88 -8.55
C TYR A 315 -14.24 -7.50 -7.87
N PHE A 316 -13.07 -6.91 -8.11
CA PHE A 316 -11.89 -7.19 -7.30
C PHE A 316 -11.54 -5.98 -6.44
N TYR A 317 -10.88 -6.29 -5.33
CA TYR A 317 -10.41 -5.32 -4.36
C TYR A 317 -8.90 -5.47 -4.20
N GLY A 318 -8.18 -4.34 -4.18
CA GLY A 318 -6.74 -4.26 -4.04
C GLY A 318 -6.28 -3.11 -3.16
N ALA A 319 -4.98 -3.06 -2.88
CA ALA A 319 -4.36 -1.98 -2.11
C ALA A 319 -3.01 -1.54 -2.68
N PHE A 320 -2.69 -0.26 -2.47
CA PHE A 320 -1.37 0.35 -2.66
C PHE A 320 -0.90 0.92 -1.32
N GLY A 321 0.39 0.89 -1.02
CA GLY A 321 0.90 1.17 0.33
C GLY A 321 0.88 -0.04 1.28
N ALA A 322 0.32 -1.17 0.85
CA ALA A 322 0.18 -2.39 1.65
C ALA A 322 0.23 -3.64 0.75
N PRO A 323 1.11 -4.63 1.03
CA PRO A 323 2.06 -4.70 2.16
C PRO A 323 3.35 -3.88 1.97
N LEU A 324 3.54 -3.25 0.81
CA LEU A 324 4.71 -2.43 0.48
C LEU A 324 4.28 -0.99 0.23
N ALA A 325 4.99 -0.04 0.82
CA ALA A 325 4.76 1.39 0.66
C ALA A 325 5.82 2.07 -0.22
N HIS A 326 5.36 3.04 -1.01
CA HIS A 326 6.19 3.88 -1.88
C HIS A 326 5.88 5.35 -1.61
N GLU A 327 6.81 6.22 -1.95
CA GLU A 327 6.63 7.67 -1.80
C GLU A 327 5.57 8.22 -2.75
N ASP A 328 5.41 7.57 -3.90
CA ASP A 328 4.55 7.93 -5.04
C ASP A 328 3.32 7.00 -5.17
N ASP A 329 2.88 6.34 -4.09
CA ASP A 329 1.71 5.42 -4.12
C ASP A 329 0.44 6.09 -4.67
N ALA A 330 0.27 7.41 -4.46
CA ALA A 330 -0.84 8.19 -5.00
C ALA A 330 -0.83 8.26 -6.53
N ASP A 331 0.35 8.42 -7.13
CA ASP A 331 0.52 8.46 -8.58
C ASP A 331 0.40 7.05 -9.17
N ARG A 332 1.01 6.05 -8.51
CA ARG A 332 0.96 4.64 -8.89
C ARG A 332 -0.46 4.11 -9.00
N ILE A 333 -1.31 4.34 -7.99
CA ILE A 333 -2.70 3.88 -8.03
C ILE A 333 -3.52 4.62 -9.09
N ALA A 334 -3.26 5.91 -9.31
CA ALA A 334 -3.95 6.71 -10.32
C ALA A 334 -3.62 6.22 -11.75
N GLU A 335 -2.34 5.96 -12.04
CA GLU A 335 -1.92 5.36 -13.32
C GLU A 335 -2.51 3.95 -13.51
N ALA A 336 -2.40 3.09 -12.49
CA ALA A 336 -2.97 1.75 -12.54
C ALA A 336 -4.48 1.79 -12.81
N ALA A 337 -5.22 2.69 -12.15
CA ALA A 337 -6.66 2.86 -12.36
C ALA A 337 -7.00 3.35 -13.78
N LEU A 338 -6.20 4.25 -14.35
CA LEU A 338 -6.38 4.72 -15.73
C LEU A 338 -6.19 3.59 -16.75
N LEU A 339 -5.24 2.70 -16.52
CA LEU A 339 -5.02 1.51 -17.36
C LEU A 339 -6.14 0.48 -17.18
N LEU A 340 -6.55 0.22 -15.93
CA LEU A 340 -7.64 -0.72 -15.62
C LEU A 340 -8.99 -0.28 -16.19
N ARG A 341 -9.22 1.03 -16.32
CA ARG A 341 -10.45 1.62 -16.87
C ARG A 341 -10.79 1.10 -18.27
N THR A 342 -9.78 0.83 -19.10
CA THR A 342 -9.98 0.44 -20.51
C THR A 342 -9.23 -0.86 -20.81
N PRO A 343 -9.86 -2.02 -20.61
CA PRO A 343 -9.29 -3.30 -21.01
C PRO A 343 -8.92 -3.30 -22.50
N PRO A 344 -7.82 -3.97 -22.88
CA PRO A 344 -7.40 -4.08 -24.28
C PRO A 344 -8.42 -4.89 -25.11
N ALA A 345 -8.31 -4.82 -26.45
CA ALA A 345 -9.30 -5.37 -27.36
C ALA A 345 -9.51 -6.89 -27.20
N GLU A 346 -8.47 -7.62 -26.80
CA GLU A 346 -8.53 -9.06 -26.50
C GLU A 346 -9.45 -9.39 -25.31
N LEU A 347 -9.64 -8.42 -24.41
CA LEU A 347 -10.53 -8.49 -23.25
C LEU A 347 -11.85 -7.72 -23.50
N GLY A 348 -12.23 -7.51 -24.76
CA GLY A 348 -13.44 -6.78 -25.16
C GLY A 348 -14.77 -7.44 -24.74
N PHE A 349 -14.74 -8.60 -24.07
CA PHE A 349 -15.90 -9.18 -23.40
C PHE A 349 -16.18 -8.55 -22.03
N ILE A 350 -15.26 -7.77 -21.47
CA ILE A 350 -15.45 -7.04 -20.22
C ILE A 350 -16.17 -5.72 -20.50
N ALA A 351 -17.21 -5.44 -19.73
CA ALA A 351 -18.01 -4.24 -19.81
C ALA A 351 -18.19 -3.57 -18.43
N ASP A 352 -18.77 -2.37 -18.45
CA ASP A 352 -19.17 -1.59 -17.27
C ASP A 352 -18.11 -1.46 -16.16
N VAL A 353 -16.85 -1.27 -16.55
CA VAL A 353 -15.76 -1.08 -15.59
C VAL A 353 -16.02 0.19 -14.78
N LYS A 354 -16.08 0.09 -13.45
CA LYS A 354 -16.22 1.24 -12.53
C LYS A 354 -15.17 1.14 -11.45
N ILE A 355 -14.56 2.26 -11.10
CA ILE A 355 -13.42 2.29 -10.17
C ILE A 355 -13.67 3.27 -9.03
N GLY A 356 -13.40 2.82 -7.80
CA GLY A 356 -13.42 3.64 -6.60
C GLY A 356 -12.09 3.58 -5.86
N ILE A 357 -11.56 4.74 -5.48
CA ILE A 357 -10.28 4.88 -4.76
C ILE A 357 -10.47 5.72 -3.51
N SER A 358 -9.91 5.25 -2.39
CA SER A 358 -9.84 6.02 -1.15
C SER A 358 -8.50 5.81 -0.46
N GLN A 359 -8.07 6.79 0.32
CA GLN A 359 -6.84 6.71 1.12
C GLN A 359 -7.14 7.04 2.57
N GLY A 360 -6.49 6.32 3.49
CA GLY A 360 -6.32 6.75 4.88
C GLY A 360 -5.43 5.80 5.67
N ARG A 361 -5.38 5.97 6.99
CA ARG A 361 -4.70 5.02 7.89
C ARG A 361 -5.59 3.79 8.07
N LEU A 362 -5.12 2.67 7.56
CA LEU A 362 -5.84 1.41 7.51
C LEU A 362 -5.12 0.35 8.33
N ARG A 363 -5.89 -0.59 8.86
CA ARG A 363 -5.32 -1.82 9.42
C ARG A 363 -5.13 -2.82 8.29
N THR A 364 -3.90 -3.22 8.06
CA THR A 364 -3.52 -4.20 7.04
C THR A 364 -3.09 -5.47 7.75
N GLY A 365 -3.51 -6.65 7.32
CA GLY A 365 -3.07 -7.87 7.99
C GLY A 365 -3.93 -9.08 7.72
N ALA A 366 -3.57 -10.18 8.39
CA ALA A 366 -4.37 -11.38 8.41
C ALA A 366 -5.62 -11.20 9.29
N TYR A 367 -6.77 -11.66 8.82
CA TYR A 367 -8.01 -11.77 9.59
C TYR A 367 -8.77 -13.05 9.23
N GLY A 368 -9.65 -13.50 10.13
CA GLY A 368 -10.35 -14.78 10.02
C GLY A 368 -10.19 -15.63 11.28
N SER A 369 -10.07 -16.94 11.11
CA SER A 369 -9.80 -17.92 12.17
C SER A 369 -8.41 -18.55 12.00
N VAL A 370 -7.89 -19.21 13.03
CA VAL A 370 -6.61 -19.93 12.97
C VAL A 370 -6.54 -21.01 11.88
N ASP A 371 -7.70 -21.56 11.51
CA ASP A 371 -7.83 -22.60 10.47
C ASP A 371 -8.26 -22.03 9.11
N ARG A 372 -8.62 -20.74 9.03
CA ARG A 372 -8.98 -20.04 7.80
C ARG A 372 -8.72 -18.53 7.92
N LEU A 373 -7.63 -18.06 7.33
CA LEU A 373 -7.20 -16.67 7.27
C LEU A 373 -7.28 -16.08 5.86
N THR A 374 -7.40 -14.77 5.75
CA THR A 374 -7.12 -14.04 4.52
C THR A 374 -6.31 -12.79 4.85
N TYR A 375 -5.50 -12.30 3.90
CA TYR A 375 -4.83 -11.02 4.04
C TYR A 375 -5.72 -9.94 3.41
N GLY A 376 -5.97 -8.86 4.14
CA GLY A 376 -6.71 -7.74 3.60
C GLY A 376 -6.39 -6.45 4.33
N VAL A 377 -7.07 -5.41 3.87
CA VAL A 377 -7.02 -4.10 4.49
C VAL A 377 -8.42 -3.77 4.99
N LEU A 378 -8.50 -3.29 6.22
CA LEU A 378 -9.72 -3.02 6.95
C LEU A 378 -9.71 -1.57 7.43
N GLY A 379 -10.86 -0.92 7.34
CA GLY A 379 -11.06 0.44 7.84
C GLY A 379 -12.18 1.17 7.10
N GLU A 380 -12.50 2.37 7.58
CA GLU A 380 -13.57 3.17 7.00
C GLU A 380 -13.31 3.55 5.54
N GLU A 381 -12.04 3.80 5.18
CA GLU A 381 -11.66 4.17 3.82
C GLU A 381 -11.78 3.02 2.81
N VAL A 382 -11.75 1.76 3.27
CA VAL A 382 -12.04 0.59 2.40
C VAL A 382 -13.51 0.59 1.98
N ASN A 383 -14.40 0.83 2.95
CA ASN A 383 -15.83 0.98 2.70
C ASN A 383 -16.12 2.22 1.83
N MET A 384 -15.33 3.28 1.99
CA MET A 384 -15.41 4.47 1.15
C MET A 384 -15.10 4.16 -0.31
N ALA A 385 -14.01 3.47 -0.59
CA ALA A 385 -13.62 3.09 -1.94
C ALA A 385 -14.70 2.22 -2.62
N ALA A 386 -15.27 1.24 -1.90
CA ALA A 386 -16.37 0.42 -2.40
C ALA A 386 -17.62 1.26 -2.75
N ARG A 387 -17.97 2.25 -1.93
CA ARG A 387 -19.10 3.16 -2.18
C ARG A 387 -18.85 4.10 -3.36
N LEU A 388 -17.62 4.60 -3.51
CA LEU A 388 -17.23 5.42 -4.66
C LEU A 388 -17.33 4.62 -5.96
N MET A 389 -16.86 3.36 -5.96
CA MET A 389 -17.01 2.45 -7.11
C MET A 389 -18.48 2.22 -7.47
N GLN A 390 -19.34 1.99 -6.48
CA GLN A 390 -20.78 1.80 -6.71
C GLN A 390 -21.47 3.06 -7.27
N ALA A 391 -21.03 4.25 -6.84
CA ALA A 391 -21.57 5.52 -7.30
C ALA A 391 -21.05 5.93 -8.69
N ALA A 392 -19.89 5.41 -9.11
CA ALA A 392 -19.28 5.72 -10.40
C ALA A 392 -20.13 5.24 -11.59
N ALA A 393 -20.18 6.04 -12.66
CA ALA A 393 -20.75 5.61 -13.92
C ALA A 393 -19.77 4.65 -14.64
N PRO A 394 -20.27 3.79 -15.55
CA PRO A 394 -19.40 2.96 -16.40
C PRO A 394 -18.30 3.77 -17.08
N GLY A 395 -17.05 3.31 -16.96
CA GLY A 395 -15.85 3.97 -17.47
C GLY A 395 -15.31 5.11 -16.60
N GLU A 396 -15.86 5.35 -15.40
CA GLU A 396 -15.41 6.43 -14.52
C GLU A 396 -14.61 5.93 -13.31
N ILE A 397 -13.75 6.82 -12.80
CA ILE A 397 -12.88 6.60 -11.65
C ILE A 397 -13.17 7.68 -10.61
N TYR A 398 -13.75 7.29 -9.47
CA TYR A 398 -14.10 8.22 -8.37
C TYR A 398 -13.14 8.09 -7.20
N VAL A 399 -12.74 9.24 -6.65
CA VAL A 399 -11.67 9.34 -5.65
C VAL A 399 -12.07 10.29 -4.51
N ASN A 400 -11.71 9.96 -3.27
CA ASN A 400 -11.89 10.88 -2.13
C ASN A 400 -10.83 12.00 -2.12
N GLU A 401 -11.03 13.06 -1.31
CA GLU A 401 -10.08 14.18 -1.24
C GLU A 401 -8.67 13.75 -0.80
N SER A 402 -8.55 12.85 0.19
CA SER A 402 -7.25 12.40 0.71
C SER A 402 -6.42 11.73 -0.39
N ALA A 403 -7.02 10.81 -1.14
CA ALA A 403 -6.33 10.13 -2.23
C ALA A 403 -5.96 11.08 -3.39
N ARG A 404 -6.77 12.11 -3.63
CA ARG A 404 -6.48 13.15 -4.63
C ARG A 404 -5.26 13.99 -4.26
N GLN A 405 -5.12 14.39 -2.99
CA GLN A 405 -4.10 15.35 -2.54
C GLN A 405 -2.68 14.94 -2.92
N GLY A 406 -2.35 13.65 -2.81
CA GLY A 406 -1.03 13.13 -3.18
C GLY A 406 -0.72 13.15 -4.69
N ALA A 407 -1.75 13.27 -5.55
CA ALA A 407 -1.64 13.14 -7.00
C ALA A 407 -2.19 14.38 -7.76
N VAL A 408 -2.40 15.52 -7.09
CA VAL A 408 -3.01 16.72 -7.70
C VAL A 408 -2.18 17.25 -8.88
N ALA A 409 -0.85 17.21 -8.77
CA ALA A 409 0.04 17.83 -9.75
C ALA A 409 0.11 17.04 -11.07
N ALA A 410 0.04 15.72 -11.01
CA ALA A 410 0.29 14.82 -12.13
C ALA A 410 -0.97 14.50 -12.95
N PHE A 411 -2.18 14.73 -12.43
CA PHE A 411 -3.43 14.29 -13.07
C PHE A 411 -4.45 15.41 -13.28
N LEU A 412 -5.43 15.13 -14.15
CA LEU A 412 -6.59 15.97 -14.42
C LEU A 412 -7.78 15.50 -13.59
N TRP A 413 -8.39 16.43 -12.87
CA TRP A 413 -9.44 16.16 -11.88
C TRP A 413 -10.67 17.01 -12.16
N GLU A 414 -11.84 16.45 -11.86
CA GLU A 414 -13.10 17.19 -11.83
C GLU A 414 -13.77 16.99 -10.48
N GLN A 415 -14.19 18.08 -9.84
CA GLN A 415 -14.95 18.00 -8.59
C GLN A 415 -16.39 17.60 -8.88
N LEU A 416 -16.86 16.55 -8.23
CA LEU A 416 -18.23 16.09 -8.36
C LEU A 416 -19.15 16.84 -7.39
N PRO A 417 -20.46 16.97 -7.72
CA PRO A 417 -21.46 17.38 -6.75
C PRO A 417 -21.44 16.47 -5.51
N PRO A 418 -21.79 16.99 -4.32
CA PRO A 418 -21.75 16.18 -3.10
C PRO A 418 -22.60 14.90 -3.24
N LEU A 419 -21.96 13.75 -3.07
CA LEU A 419 -22.58 12.43 -3.27
C LEU A 419 -23.24 11.94 -1.99
N MET A 420 -24.53 11.61 -2.07
CA MET A 420 -25.22 10.90 -0.99
C MET A 420 -24.98 9.40 -1.15
N VAL A 421 -24.26 8.80 -0.20
CA VAL A 421 -24.00 7.35 -0.19
C VAL A 421 -24.75 6.67 0.95
N LYS A 422 -25.08 5.39 0.76
CA LYS A 422 -25.78 4.58 1.75
C LYS A 422 -24.98 4.53 3.07
N GLY A 423 -25.65 4.82 4.19
CA GLY A 423 -25.09 4.67 5.54
C GLY A 423 -24.34 5.89 6.11
N ARG A 424 -24.34 7.04 5.42
CA ARG A 424 -23.90 8.32 6.00
C ARG A 424 -24.99 9.38 5.87
N SER A 425 -25.06 10.24 6.88
CA SER A 425 -25.96 11.40 6.92
C SER A 425 -25.39 12.63 6.20
N GLU A 426 -24.06 12.69 6.03
CA GLU A 426 -23.36 13.83 5.40
C GLU A 426 -22.95 13.49 3.96
N PRO A 427 -23.10 14.44 3.02
CA PRO A 427 -22.65 14.26 1.63
C PRO A 427 -21.14 14.10 1.53
N LEU A 428 -20.68 13.26 0.60
CA LEU A 428 -19.26 13.07 0.32
C LEU A 428 -18.76 14.01 -0.78
N SER A 429 -17.65 14.68 -0.51
CA SER A 429 -16.82 15.31 -1.54
C SER A 429 -16.04 14.23 -2.28
N ALA A 430 -16.30 14.09 -3.57
CA ALA A 430 -15.63 13.14 -4.45
C ALA A 430 -15.13 13.85 -5.71
N TYR A 431 -14.13 13.25 -6.35
CA TYR A 431 -13.53 13.75 -7.56
C TYR A 431 -13.46 12.66 -8.62
N ARG A 432 -13.63 13.06 -9.88
CA ARG A 432 -13.43 12.20 -11.03
C ARG A 432 -12.01 12.36 -11.55
N LEU A 433 -11.28 11.25 -11.67
CA LEU A 433 -9.99 11.20 -12.34
C LEU A 433 -10.20 11.08 -13.86
N LEU A 434 -9.78 12.09 -14.62
CA LEU A 434 -10.02 12.18 -16.06
C LEU A 434 -8.90 11.52 -16.88
N GLY A 435 -7.65 11.73 -16.47
CA GLY A 435 -6.45 11.27 -17.16
C GLY A 435 -5.18 11.86 -16.57
N ALA A 436 -4.03 11.39 -17.03
CA ALA A 436 -2.74 12.00 -16.72
C ALA A 436 -2.64 13.39 -17.38
N ARG A 437 -2.06 14.36 -16.66
CA ARG A 437 -1.74 15.66 -17.24
C ARG A 437 -0.52 15.45 -18.15
N GLY A 438 -0.66 15.74 -19.45
CA GLY A 438 0.48 15.74 -20.37
C GLY A 438 1.54 16.70 -19.83
N ARG A 439 2.70 16.16 -19.39
CA ARG A 439 3.84 16.92 -18.88
C ARG A 439 4.52 17.69 -20.03
N GLN A 440 3.82 18.64 -20.65
CA GLN A 440 4.45 19.62 -21.52
C GLN A 440 4.78 20.89 -20.74
N GLN A 441 6.03 21.32 -20.97
CA GLN A 441 6.65 22.58 -20.58
C GLN A 441 6.96 22.74 -19.09
N VAL A 442 8.27 22.75 -18.83
CA VAL A 442 9.02 23.38 -17.74
C VAL A 442 8.34 24.63 -17.11
N HIS A 443 7.53 25.38 -17.86
CA HIS A 443 6.74 26.49 -17.33
C HIS A 443 5.68 26.09 -16.29
N VAL A 444 5.17 24.86 -16.27
CA VAL A 444 4.17 24.43 -15.29
C VAL A 444 4.80 24.09 -13.93
N GLN A 445 6.01 23.53 -13.88
CA GLN A 445 6.72 23.25 -12.62
C GLN A 445 7.06 24.54 -11.86
N ALA A 446 7.31 25.65 -12.56
CA ALA A 446 7.54 26.95 -11.96
C ALA A 446 6.35 27.50 -11.17
N ALA A 447 5.11 27.22 -11.61
CA ALA A 447 3.90 27.66 -10.94
C ALA A 447 3.58 26.84 -9.67
N ILE A 448 4.20 25.66 -9.50
CA ILE A 448 3.97 24.76 -8.36
C ILE A 448 4.76 25.22 -7.13
N TYR A 449 5.94 25.82 -7.31
CA TYR A 449 6.78 26.28 -6.21
C TYR A 449 6.66 27.80 -6.01
N GLY A 450 5.65 28.20 -5.23
CA GLY A 450 5.32 29.61 -4.98
C GLY A 450 6.22 30.35 -3.98
N LEU A 451 7.26 29.71 -3.43
CA LEU A 451 8.19 30.30 -2.47
C LEU A 451 9.56 30.57 -3.10
N PRO A 452 10.27 31.65 -2.72
CA PRO A 452 11.66 31.83 -3.15
C PRO A 452 12.54 30.67 -2.64
N MET A 453 13.65 30.40 -3.32
CA MET A 453 14.62 29.41 -2.86
C MET A 453 15.25 29.88 -1.54
N VAL A 454 15.22 29.01 -0.53
CA VAL A 454 15.82 29.25 0.79
C VAL A 454 17.14 28.48 0.89
N GLY A 455 18.18 29.16 1.36
CA GLY A 455 19.54 28.62 1.36
C GLY A 455 20.07 28.33 -0.05
N ARG A 456 21.00 27.38 -0.14
CA ARG A 456 21.54 26.83 -1.41
C ARG A 456 22.33 27.80 -2.29
N GLN A 457 22.81 28.92 -1.75
CA GLN A 457 23.53 29.93 -2.55
C GLN A 457 24.85 29.38 -3.11
N ALA A 458 25.55 28.52 -2.37
CA ALA A 458 26.78 27.90 -2.82
C ALA A 458 26.53 26.91 -3.98
N GLU A 459 25.48 26.11 -3.87
CA GLU A 459 25.05 25.14 -4.87
C GLU A 459 24.59 25.85 -6.16
N LEU A 460 23.75 26.89 -6.05
CA LEU A 460 23.30 27.69 -7.19
C LEU A 460 24.47 28.36 -7.92
N ALA A 461 25.45 28.90 -7.19
CA ALA A 461 26.64 29.50 -7.79
C ALA A 461 27.46 28.49 -8.62
N LEU A 462 27.52 27.23 -8.17
CA LEU A 462 28.20 26.16 -8.91
C LEU A 462 27.47 25.80 -10.20
N VAL A 463 26.13 25.75 -10.16
CA VAL A 463 25.32 25.53 -11.36
C VAL A 463 25.44 26.69 -12.33
N GLU A 464 25.43 27.93 -11.82
CA GLU A 464 25.57 29.14 -12.64
C GLU A 464 26.90 29.18 -13.40
N ALA A 465 28.00 28.79 -12.74
CA ALA A 465 29.30 28.65 -13.38
C ALA A 465 29.26 27.59 -14.50
N SER A 466 28.63 26.43 -14.23
CA SER A 466 28.49 25.34 -15.20
C SER A 466 27.62 25.72 -16.40
N MET A 467 26.55 26.50 -16.19
CA MET A 467 25.73 27.06 -17.27
C MET A 467 26.52 28.01 -18.15
N THR A 468 27.35 28.86 -17.54
CA THR A 468 28.17 29.84 -18.27
C THR A 468 29.14 29.14 -19.22
N ASP A 469 29.81 28.08 -18.75
CA ASP A 469 30.69 27.25 -19.58
C ASP A 469 29.92 26.55 -20.71
N ALA A 470 28.76 25.96 -20.40
CA ALA A 470 27.92 25.29 -21.39
C ALA A 470 27.43 26.25 -22.47
N ILE A 471 26.99 27.46 -22.11
CA ILE A 471 26.61 28.48 -23.09
C ILE A 471 27.82 28.87 -23.96
N GLY A 472 29.02 28.90 -23.38
CA GLY A 472 30.29 29.12 -24.08
C GLY A 472 30.76 27.97 -24.98
N GLY A 473 29.99 26.88 -25.12
CA GLY A 473 30.31 25.72 -25.96
C GLY A 473 31.18 24.66 -25.28
N GLN A 474 31.37 24.76 -23.97
CA GLN A 474 32.05 23.73 -23.16
C GLN A 474 31.00 22.94 -22.40
N GLY A 475 30.62 21.78 -22.90
CA GLY A 475 29.54 21.02 -22.29
C GLY A 475 29.85 20.62 -20.85
N ARG A 476 28.85 20.75 -19.98
CA ARG A 476 28.98 20.47 -18.54
C ARG A 476 27.97 19.43 -18.10
N VAL A 477 28.35 18.67 -17.09
CA VAL A 477 27.44 17.82 -16.33
C VAL A 477 27.37 18.34 -14.90
N VAL A 478 26.17 18.48 -14.37
CA VAL A 478 25.93 18.74 -12.95
C VAL A 478 25.15 17.57 -12.39
N ALA A 479 25.71 16.90 -11.40
CA ALA A 479 25.06 15.79 -10.72
C ALA A 479 24.63 16.25 -9.32
N ILE A 480 23.33 16.25 -9.05
CA ILE A 480 22.74 16.67 -7.77
C ILE A 480 22.36 15.41 -7.00
N THR A 481 22.97 15.22 -5.83
CA THR A 481 22.72 14.06 -4.95
C THR A 481 22.21 14.51 -3.59
N GLY A 482 21.30 13.75 -3.02
CA GLY A 482 20.77 13.99 -1.67
C GLY A 482 19.60 13.07 -1.36
N GLU A 483 19.28 12.92 -0.08
CA GLU A 483 18.13 12.14 0.36
C GLU A 483 16.78 12.69 -0.17
N ALA A 484 15.74 11.87 -0.09
CA ALA A 484 14.37 12.30 -0.38
C ALA A 484 13.95 13.46 0.54
N GLY A 485 13.28 14.46 -0.04
CA GLY A 485 12.79 15.64 0.68
C GLY A 485 13.79 16.80 0.86
N LEU A 486 15.08 16.63 0.54
CA LEU A 486 16.10 17.70 0.69
C LEU A 486 16.00 18.86 -0.32
N GLY A 487 15.00 18.85 -1.20
CA GLY A 487 14.76 19.93 -2.18
C GLY A 487 15.47 19.75 -3.53
N LYS A 488 15.87 18.53 -3.91
CA LYS A 488 16.50 18.24 -5.23
C LYS A 488 15.68 18.79 -6.41
N SER A 489 14.40 18.39 -6.52
CA SER A 489 13.53 18.85 -7.61
C SER A 489 13.26 20.36 -7.55
N ARG A 490 13.16 20.95 -6.36
CA ARG A 490 13.07 22.41 -6.20
C ARG A 490 14.30 23.11 -6.77
N LEU A 491 15.50 22.61 -6.47
CA LEU A 491 16.78 23.14 -6.98
C LEU A 491 16.87 22.98 -8.49
N VAL A 492 16.48 21.81 -9.03
CA VAL A 492 16.41 21.56 -10.47
C VAL A 492 15.49 22.58 -11.15
N VAL A 493 14.28 22.81 -10.62
CA VAL A 493 13.34 23.79 -11.19
C VAL A 493 13.93 25.21 -11.18
N GLU A 494 14.56 25.62 -10.09
CA GLU A 494 15.23 26.92 -9.98
C GLU A 494 16.37 27.06 -11.02
N CYS A 495 17.15 26.00 -11.20
CA CYS A 495 18.22 25.95 -12.20
C CYS A 495 17.64 26.02 -13.62
N ILE A 496 16.54 25.32 -13.90
CA ILE A 496 15.90 25.39 -15.21
C ILE A 496 15.39 26.81 -15.51
N GLN A 497 14.76 27.47 -14.53
CA GLN A 497 14.31 28.86 -14.69
C GLN A 497 15.47 29.80 -14.97
N MET A 498 16.58 29.65 -14.23
CA MET A 498 17.81 30.41 -14.45
C MET A 498 18.38 30.18 -15.86
N GLY A 499 18.39 28.94 -16.35
CA GLY A 499 18.86 28.59 -17.70
C GLY A 499 17.99 29.17 -18.80
N ILE A 500 16.66 29.10 -18.67
CA ILE A 500 15.72 29.73 -19.62
C ILE A 500 15.92 31.24 -19.65
N GLY A 501 16.09 31.88 -18.48
CA GLY A 501 16.40 33.31 -18.37
C GLY A 501 17.71 33.71 -19.07
N ARG A 502 18.62 32.76 -19.30
CA ARG A 502 19.87 32.93 -20.04
C ARG A 502 19.81 32.46 -21.50
N GLY A 503 18.62 32.13 -22.00
CA GLY A 503 18.40 31.73 -23.39
C GLY A 503 18.66 30.24 -23.69
N MET A 504 18.77 29.39 -22.67
CA MET A 504 18.85 27.94 -22.87
C MET A 504 17.46 27.35 -23.17
N THR A 505 17.42 26.31 -24.00
CA THR A 505 16.22 25.47 -24.18
C THR A 505 16.31 24.25 -23.28
N ALA A 506 15.35 24.08 -22.37
CA ALA A 506 15.36 22.99 -21.39
C ALA A 506 14.41 21.84 -21.74
N TYR A 507 14.92 20.61 -21.65
CA TYR A 507 14.16 19.36 -21.78
C TYR A 507 14.31 18.57 -20.49
N SER A 508 13.20 18.07 -19.94
CA SER A 508 13.21 17.30 -18.69
C SER A 508 12.57 15.93 -18.87
N GLY A 509 13.15 14.95 -18.20
CA GLY A 509 12.62 13.61 -18.03
C GLY A 509 12.89 13.11 -16.63
N GLU A 510 12.03 12.21 -16.16
CA GLU A 510 12.05 11.68 -14.81
C GLU A 510 12.04 10.16 -14.90
N ALA A 511 12.96 9.50 -14.18
CA ALA A 511 12.91 8.06 -14.04
C ALA A 511 11.87 7.70 -12.99
N GLN A 512 10.91 6.86 -13.38
CA GLN A 512 9.84 6.42 -12.50
C GLN A 512 10.25 5.17 -11.75
N SER A 513 9.90 5.12 -10.46
CA SER A 513 10.25 4.01 -9.56
C SER A 513 9.68 2.65 -10.04
N TYR A 514 8.51 2.67 -10.69
CA TYR A 514 7.86 1.51 -11.32
C TYR A 514 8.26 1.26 -12.78
N GLY A 515 9.10 2.14 -13.36
CA GLY A 515 9.53 2.09 -14.77
C GLY A 515 10.89 1.44 -15.01
N THR A 516 11.50 0.82 -14.00
CA THR A 516 12.89 0.30 -14.05
C THR A 516 13.11 -0.78 -15.11
N ASN A 517 12.05 -1.45 -15.57
CA ASN A 517 12.09 -2.46 -16.64
C ASN A 517 11.68 -1.92 -18.01
N ASP A 518 11.14 -0.70 -18.08
CA ASP A 518 10.72 -0.06 -19.32
C ASP A 518 11.90 0.69 -19.94
N SER A 519 12.38 0.19 -21.07
CA SER A 519 13.57 0.74 -21.74
C SER A 519 13.33 2.18 -22.19
N TYR A 520 14.21 3.10 -21.77
CA TYR A 520 14.22 4.51 -22.21
C TYR A 520 13.05 5.37 -21.72
N LEU A 521 12.30 4.94 -20.70
CA LEU A 521 11.13 5.69 -20.22
C LEU A 521 11.45 7.14 -19.83
N ALA A 522 12.56 7.37 -19.11
CA ALA A 522 13.01 8.71 -18.72
C ALA A 522 13.39 9.60 -19.91
N TRP A 523 13.75 9.00 -21.05
CA TRP A 523 14.10 9.72 -22.27
C TRP A 523 12.89 10.04 -23.14
N GLU A 524 11.75 9.38 -22.95
CA GLU A 524 10.58 9.55 -23.80
C GLU A 524 10.13 11.03 -23.85
N SER A 525 9.97 11.68 -22.68
CA SER A 525 9.56 13.09 -22.61
C SER A 525 10.63 14.03 -23.16
N ILE A 526 11.91 13.73 -22.91
CA ILE A 526 13.05 14.52 -23.42
C ILE A 526 13.04 14.47 -24.94
N LEU A 527 12.90 13.28 -25.53
CA LEU A 527 12.96 13.08 -26.97
C LEU A 527 11.71 13.62 -27.67
N GLN A 528 10.52 13.42 -27.11
CA GLN A 528 9.30 14.03 -27.65
C GLN A 528 9.41 15.55 -27.68
N ALA A 529 9.92 16.19 -26.61
CA ALA A 529 10.14 17.62 -26.59
C ALA A 529 11.26 18.06 -27.56
N LEU A 530 12.34 17.29 -27.66
CA LEU A 530 13.44 17.54 -28.59
C LEU A 530 12.95 17.53 -30.05
N PHE A 531 12.08 16.59 -30.41
CA PHE A 531 11.52 16.46 -31.76
C PHE A 531 10.24 17.28 -31.98
N GLY A 532 9.64 17.85 -30.93
CA GLY A 532 8.42 18.67 -31.01
C GLY A 532 7.16 17.86 -31.28
N LEU A 533 7.06 16.65 -30.71
CA LEU A 533 5.93 15.74 -30.92
C LEU A 533 4.72 16.12 -30.07
N ASP A 534 3.53 16.09 -30.66
CA ASP A 534 2.26 16.27 -29.94
C ASP A 534 1.75 14.92 -29.42
N ARG A 535 1.80 14.73 -28.10
CA ARG A 535 1.31 13.51 -27.42
C ARG A 535 -0.18 13.25 -27.60
N SER A 536 -0.97 14.29 -27.83
CA SER A 536 -2.42 14.15 -28.02
C SER A 536 -2.78 13.70 -29.43
N ALA A 537 -1.84 13.79 -30.37
CA ALA A 537 -2.03 13.38 -31.73
C ALA A 537 -1.99 11.84 -31.86
N PRO A 538 -2.72 11.25 -32.83
CA PRO A 538 -2.61 9.83 -33.15
C PRO A 538 -1.17 9.42 -33.47
N ALA A 539 -0.79 8.17 -33.17
CA ALA A 539 0.58 7.67 -33.36
C ALA A 539 1.10 7.88 -34.80
N GLU A 540 0.25 7.71 -35.82
CA GLU A 540 0.61 7.96 -37.22
C GLU A 540 1.04 9.41 -37.48
N GLU A 541 0.37 10.38 -36.84
CA GLU A 541 0.70 11.79 -36.96
C GLU A 541 2.01 12.11 -36.25
N GLN A 542 2.25 11.53 -35.08
CA GLN A 542 3.53 11.67 -34.35
C GLN A 542 4.71 11.12 -35.15
N VAL A 543 4.53 9.99 -35.85
CA VAL A 543 5.57 9.43 -36.75
C VAL A 543 5.87 10.40 -37.90
N GLY A 544 4.85 11.04 -38.48
CA GLY A 544 5.03 12.06 -39.52
C GLY A 544 5.78 13.30 -39.02
N GLN A 545 5.48 13.76 -37.80
CA GLN A 545 6.19 14.87 -37.15
C GLN A 545 7.67 14.52 -36.91
N LEU A 546 7.95 13.30 -36.44
CA LEU A 546 9.31 12.81 -36.21
C LEU A 546 10.13 12.77 -37.50
N GLU A 547 9.54 12.27 -38.59
CA GLU A 547 10.20 12.21 -39.90
C GLU A 547 10.57 13.61 -40.42
N ALA A 548 9.66 14.57 -40.27
CA ALA A 548 9.91 15.97 -40.63
C ALA A 548 11.02 16.60 -39.78
N ALA A 549 11.02 16.34 -38.46
CA ALA A 549 12.04 16.83 -37.55
C ALA A 549 13.45 16.28 -37.88
N LEU A 550 13.56 14.98 -38.18
CA LEU A 550 14.84 14.36 -38.59
C LEU A 550 15.32 14.91 -39.94
N ARG A 551 14.43 15.02 -40.92
CA ARG A 551 14.76 15.57 -42.25
C ARG A 551 15.25 17.02 -42.18
N GLY A 552 14.71 17.81 -41.24
CA GLY A 552 15.17 19.18 -40.99
C GLY A 552 16.56 19.27 -40.36
N ILE A 553 17.04 18.21 -39.70
CA ILE A 553 18.40 18.11 -39.16
C ILE A 553 19.36 17.62 -40.25
N ASP A 554 19.10 16.43 -40.76
CA ASP A 554 19.87 15.79 -41.83
C ASP A 554 19.00 14.68 -42.47
N PRO A 555 18.71 14.75 -43.78
CA PRO A 555 17.92 13.74 -44.50
C PRO A 555 18.44 12.30 -44.35
N ASP A 556 19.75 12.10 -44.15
CA ASP A 556 20.34 10.77 -44.01
C ASP A 556 19.95 10.09 -42.68
N LEU A 557 19.55 10.88 -41.67
CA LEU A 557 19.10 10.36 -40.38
C LEU A 557 17.72 9.70 -40.44
N VAL A 558 16.90 10.03 -41.45
CA VAL A 558 15.55 9.46 -41.63
C VAL A 558 15.61 7.94 -41.80
N GLN A 559 16.67 7.41 -42.42
CA GLN A 559 16.86 5.95 -42.57
C GLN A 559 17.05 5.24 -41.22
N ARG A 560 17.44 5.96 -40.16
CA ARG A 560 17.61 5.41 -38.80
C ARG A 560 16.40 5.67 -37.90
N MET A 561 15.35 6.35 -38.39
CA MET A 561 14.13 6.68 -37.64
C MET A 561 13.49 5.48 -36.91
N PRO A 562 13.42 4.25 -37.47
CA PRO A 562 12.83 3.12 -36.75
C PRO A 562 13.53 2.78 -35.43
N LEU A 563 14.80 3.18 -35.25
CA LEU A 563 15.52 3.00 -33.98
C LEU A 563 14.94 3.86 -32.85
N LEU A 564 14.24 4.95 -33.16
CA LEU A 564 13.57 5.82 -32.18
C LEU A 564 12.20 5.28 -31.75
N GLY A 565 11.68 4.22 -32.39
CA GLY A 565 10.38 3.66 -32.03
C GLY A 565 10.31 3.19 -30.58
N LEU A 566 11.36 2.50 -30.11
CA LEU A 566 11.45 2.05 -28.71
C LEU A 566 11.49 3.23 -27.72
N PRO A 567 12.44 4.19 -27.80
CA PRO A 567 12.54 5.27 -26.82
C PRO A 567 11.43 6.34 -26.91
N LEU A 568 10.64 6.37 -27.99
CA LEU A 568 9.46 7.24 -28.12
C LEU A 568 8.15 6.50 -27.85
N ASN A 569 8.20 5.19 -27.59
CA ASN A 569 7.03 4.31 -27.51
C ASN A 569 6.09 4.42 -28.72
N LEU A 570 6.67 4.46 -29.93
CA LEU A 570 5.96 4.56 -31.20
C LEU A 570 6.15 3.28 -32.01
N ALA A 571 5.06 2.75 -32.56
CA ALA A 571 5.09 1.60 -33.45
C ALA A 571 5.62 2.00 -34.85
N ILE A 572 6.94 2.04 -35.00
CA ILE A 572 7.61 2.37 -36.27
C ILE A 572 8.16 1.09 -36.91
N PRO A 573 7.69 0.69 -38.11
CA PRO A 573 8.14 -0.53 -38.77
C PRO A 573 9.59 -0.41 -39.27
N ASP A 574 10.29 -1.54 -39.25
CA ASP A 574 11.68 -1.63 -39.72
C ASP A 574 11.82 -1.45 -41.25
N ASN A 575 12.84 -0.69 -41.65
CA ASN A 575 13.26 -0.54 -43.05
C ASN A 575 14.44 -1.47 -43.39
N GLU A 576 14.97 -1.42 -44.62
CA GLU A 576 16.08 -2.28 -45.05
C GLU A 576 17.33 -2.13 -44.18
N LEU A 577 17.67 -0.89 -43.79
CA LEU A 577 18.83 -0.61 -42.93
C LEU A 577 18.61 -1.21 -41.54
N THR A 578 17.53 -0.86 -40.86
CA THR A 578 17.32 -1.26 -39.46
C THR A 578 17.06 -2.76 -39.31
N ARG A 579 16.44 -3.40 -40.31
CA ARG A 579 16.25 -4.87 -40.34
C ARG A 579 17.58 -5.65 -40.44
N SER A 580 18.62 -5.04 -41.02
CA SER A 580 19.95 -5.67 -41.14
C SER A 580 20.81 -5.57 -39.88
N LEU A 581 20.42 -4.72 -38.91
CA LEU A 581 21.18 -4.47 -37.69
C LEU A 581 20.81 -5.49 -36.61
N ASP A 582 21.83 -6.11 -36.00
CA ASP A 582 21.67 -6.87 -34.76
C ASP A 582 21.38 -5.95 -33.55
N SER A 583 21.00 -6.52 -32.40
CA SER A 583 20.63 -5.76 -31.20
C SER A 583 21.72 -4.80 -30.71
N ARG A 584 23.00 -5.18 -30.84
CA ARG A 584 24.14 -4.36 -30.43
C ARG A 584 24.33 -3.17 -31.37
N LEU A 585 24.29 -3.41 -32.67
CA LEU A 585 24.44 -2.37 -33.69
C LEU A 585 23.26 -1.41 -33.68
N ARG A 586 22.04 -1.88 -33.38
CA ARG A 586 20.86 -1.01 -33.18
C ARG A 586 21.07 -0.04 -32.03
N LYS A 587 21.54 -0.52 -30.89
CA LYS A 587 21.86 0.32 -29.72
C LYS A 587 22.91 1.39 -30.07
N ILE A 588 24.05 0.98 -30.64
CA ILE A 588 25.13 1.91 -31.03
C ILE A 588 24.63 2.93 -32.07
N SER A 589 23.81 2.49 -33.03
CA SER A 589 23.27 3.36 -34.08
C SER A 589 22.24 4.35 -33.53
N LEU A 590 21.43 3.94 -32.54
CA LEU A 590 20.51 4.82 -31.82
C LEU A 590 21.27 5.89 -31.03
N GLU A 591 22.28 5.48 -30.26
CA GLU A 591 23.14 6.39 -29.49
C GLU A 591 23.81 7.43 -30.40
N ALA A 592 24.37 6.98 -31.53
CA ALA A 592 24.99 7.88 -32.52
C ALA A 592 23.97 8.81 -33.18
N LEU A 593 22.76 8.32 -33.49
CA LEU A 593 21.66 9.15 -34.03
C LEU A 593 21.28 10.25 -33.03
N LEU A 594 21.08 9.91 -31.76
CA LEU A 594 20.70 10.86 -30.72
C LEU A 594 21.79 11.91 -30.49
N VAL A 595 23.05 11.51 -30.46
CA VAL A 595 24.19 12.45 -30.35
C VAL A 595 24.25 13.39 -31.55
N ALA A 596 23.99 12.91 -32.78
CA ALA A 596 23.95 13.76 -33.97
C ALA A 596 22.81 14.78 -33.89
N CYS A 597 21.61 14.35 -33.49
CA CYS A 597 20.46 15.23 -33.28
C CYS A 597 20.74 16.30 -32.22
N LEU A 598 21.32 15.91 -31.08
CA LEU A 598 21.69 16.85 -30.01
C LEU A 598 22.73 17.86 -30.47
N ARG A 599 23.77 17.43 -31.19
CA ARG A 599 24.80 18.31 -31.74
C ARG A 599 24.20 19.36 -32.66
N ALA A 600 23.37 18.93 -33.62
CA ALA A 600 22.70 19.84 -34.55
C ALA A 600 21.79 20.85 -33.83
N ARG A 601 21.06 20.42 -32.81
CA ARG A 601 20.19 21.30 -32.01
C ARG A 601 20.99 22.28 -31.15
N SER A 602 22.10 21.85 -30.55
CA SER A 602 22.95 22.70 -29.71
C SER A 602 23.65 23.82 -30.48
N GLN A 603 23.81 23.69 -31.81
CA GLN A 603 24.35 24.75 -32.66
C GLN A 603 23.34 25.89 -32.87
N ALA A 604 22.04 25.60 -32.78
CA ALA A 604 21.00 26.61 -32.91
C ALA A 604 20.80 27.38 -31.60
N ASN A 605 20.64 26.66 -30.48
CA ASN A 605 20.47 27.24 -29.15
C ASN A 605 21.18 26.37 -28.10
N PRO A 606 21.74 26.97 -27.02
CA PRO A 606 22.24 26.19 -25.89
C PRO A 606 21.14 25.32 -25.28
N LEU A 607 21.46 24.07 -24.98
CA LEU A 607 20.48 23.09 -24.47
C LEU A 607 20.74 22.75 -23.01
N MET A 608 19.67 22.52 -22.28
CA MET A 608 19.69 21.93 -20.95
C MET A 608 18.89 20.63 -20.98
N ILE A 609 19.50 19.52 -20.58
CA ILE A 609 18.83 18.22 -20.44
C ILE A 609 18.80 17.89 -18.96
N VAL A 610 17.61 17.64 -18.43
CA VAL A 610 17.42 17.30 -17.04
C VAL A 610 16.90 15.87 -16.94
N VAL A 611 17.58 15.06 -16.13
CA VAL A 611 17.18 13.70 -15.80
C VAL A 611 16.98 13.64 -14.29
N GLU A 612 15.72 13.66 -13.86
CA GLU A 612 15.34 13.54 -12.46
C GLU A 612 15.24 12.08 -12.02
N ASP A 613 15.43 11.85 -10.72
CA ASP A 613 15.37 10.56 -10.06
C ASP A 613 16.16 9.44 -10.72
N SER A 614 17.38 9.77 -11.20
CA SER A 614 18.19 8.90 -12.05
C SER A 614 18.63 7.57 -11.43
N HIS A 615 18.36 7.36 -10.13
CA HIS A 615 18.59 6.11 -9.41
C HIS A 615 17.60 5.02 -9.84
N TRP A 616 16.46 5.40 -10.44
CA TRP A 616 15.47 4.49 -11.03
C TRP A 616 15.64 4.25 -12.53
N LEU A 617 16.72 4.75 -13.16
CA LEU A 617 16.94 4.53 -14.60
C LEU A 617 17.12 3.05 -14.91
N ASP A 618 16.45 2.60 -15.97
CA ASP A 618 16.72 1.29 -16.56
C ASP A 618 18.17 1.23 -17.11
N PRO A 619 18.76 0.03 -17.26
CA PRO A 619 20.14 -0.11 -17.71
C PRO A 619 20.45 0.56 -19.06
N LEU A 620 19.50 0.57 -20.00
CA LEU A 620 19.70 1.18 -21.32
C LEU A 620 19.61 2.71 -21.24
N SER A 621 18.71 3.26 -20.43
CA SER A 621 18.68 4.70 -20.14
C SER A 621 19.97 5.17 -19.48
N HIS A 622 20.51 4.41 -18.53
CA HIS A 622 21.74 4.77 -17.83
C HIS A 622 22.94 4.79 -18.80
N ASP A 623 23.05 3.80 -19.69
CA ASP A 623 24.09 3.78 -20.72
C ASP A 623 23.95 4.98 -21.68
N LEU A 624 22.73 5.36 -22.05
CA LEU A 624 22.48 6.52 -22.91
C LEU A 624 22.87 7.84 -22.23
N VAL A 625 22.56 8.04 -20.94
CA VAL A 625 23.01 9.20 -20.15
C VAL A 625 24.54 9.29 -20.16
N GLU A 626 25.24 8.17 -19.97
CA GLU A 626 26.70 8.14 -19.99
C GLU A 626 27.28 8.52 -21.37
N ILE A 627 26.72 7.97 -22.44
CA ILE A 627 27.21 8.21 -23.80
C ILE A 627 26.96 9.64 -24.24
N VAL A 628 25.76 10.17 -23.98
CA VAL A 628 25.44 11.57 -24.23
C VAL A 628 26.34 12.47 -23.37
N GLY A 629 26.51 12.17 -22.08
CA GLY A 629 27.39 12.92 -21.18
C GLY A 629 28.85 13.00 -21.65
N ARG A 630 29.38 11.94 -22.26
CA ARG A 630 30.71 11.95 -22.89
C ARG A 630 30.75 12.79 -24.17
N ALA A 631 29.70 12.70 -24.99
CA ALA A 631 29.65 13.36 -26.29
C ALA A 631 29.52 14.89 -26.22
N ILE A 632 28.92 15.43 -25.16
CA ILE A 632 28.65 16.87 -25.05
C ILE A 632 29.87 17.75 -24.78
N PHE A 633 31.07 17.19 -24.52
CA PHE A 633 32.24 17.94 -24.05
C PHE A 633 32.55 19.22 -24.87
N ASP A 634 32.33 19.18 -26.18
CA ASP A 634 32.54 20.29 -27.14
C ASP A 634 31.24 20.93 -27.65
N MET A 635 30.13 20.77 -26.94
CA MET A 635 28.79 21.24 -27.33
C MET A 635 28.23 22.28 -26.36
N SER A 636 27.31 23.12 -26.83
CA SER A 636 26.55 24.04 -25.98
C SER A 636 25.43 23.32 -25.22
N VAL A 637 25.79 22.36 -24.36
CA VAL A 637 24.84 21.51 -23.64
C VAL A 637 25.21 21.41 -22.16
N LEU A 638 24.22 21.59 -21.29
CA LEU A 638 24.29 21.27 -19.87
C LEU A 638 23.40 20.06 -19.58
N ILE A 639 23.96 18.99 -19.01
CA ILE A 639 23.17 17.87 -18.48
C ILE A 639 23.10 18.00 -16.97
N MET A 640 21.89 18.02 -16.42
CA MET A 640 21.64 17.92 -14.99
C MET A 640 21.06 16.55 -14.67
N VAL A 641 21.67 15.85 -13.71
CA VAL A 641 21.21 14.55 -13.26
C VAL A 641 20.94 14.62 -11.76
N ALA A 642 19.69 14.45 -11.34
CA ALA A 642 19.33 14.39 -9.93
C ALA A 642 19.15 12.93 -9.51
N TYR A 643 19.79 12.52 -8.41
CA TYR A 643 19.74 11.14 -7.94
C TYR A 643 19.81 11.05 -6.42
N ARG A 644 19.49 9.88 -5.88
CA ARG A 644 19.70 9.56 -4.46
C ARG A 644 21.03 8.86 -4.28
N PRO A 645 21.77 9.12 -3.20
CA PRO A 645 22.97 8.36 -2.91
C PRO A 645 22.63 6.86 -2.84
N PRO A 646 23.45 5.98 -3.43
CA PRO A 646 23.21 4.54 -3.38
C PRO A 646 23.16 4.04 -1.93
N GLU A 647 22.06 3.38 -1.56
CA GLU A 647 21.78 2.91 -0.18
C GLU A 647 22.74 1.78 0.28
N LEU A 648 23.44 1.14 -0.66
CA LEU A 648 24.39 0.06 -0.42
C LEU A 648 25.69 0.34 -1.17
N ASP A 649 26.85 0.19 -0.50
CA ASP A 649 28.18 0.53 -1.01
C ASP A 649 28.58 -0.15 -2.34
N TYR A 650 27.90 -1.23 -2.74
CA TYR A 650 28.14 -1.91 -4.02
C TYR A 650 27.37 -1.30 -5.21
N LEU A 651 26.32 -0.50 -4.94
CA LEU A 651 25.67 0.33 -5.94
C LEU A 651 26.55 1.55 -6.19
N ARG A 652 27.01 1.72 -7.43
CA ARG A 652 27.90 2.83 -7.78
C ARG A 652 27.06 4.09 -8.08
N PRO A 653 27.57 5.29 -7.76
CA PRO A 653 27.02 6.53 -8.30
C PRO A 653 26.87 6.44 -9.82
N PRO A 654 25.94 7.21 -10.44
CA PRO A 654 25.77 7.21 -11.88
C PRO A 654 27.11 7.40 -12.59
N ARG A 655 27.44 6.56 -13.57
CA ARG A 655 28.79 6.58 -14.19
C ARG A 655 29.16 7.94 -14.78
N ILE A 656 28.17 8.75 -15.16
CA ILE A 656 28.33 10.13 -15.64
C ILE A 656 29.05 11.04 -14.61
N THR A 657 28.95 10.73 -13.31
CA THR A 657 29.66 11.45 -12.22
C THR A 657 31.18 11.31 -12.28
N SER A 658 31.70 10.30 -12.98
CA SER A 658 33.14 10.09 -13.16
C SER A 658 33.76 10.91 -14.31
N LEU A 659 32.95 11.66 -15.06
CA LEU A 659 33.42 12.46 -16.17
C LEU A 659 34.20 13.69 -15.69
N PRO A 660 35.29 14.10 -16.38
CA PRO A 660 36.15 15.20 -15.95
C PRO A 660 35.44 16.57 -15.97
N HIS A 661 34.38 16.71 -16.77
CA HIS A 661 33.54 17.91 -16.85
C HIS A 661 32.24 17.80 -16.03
N CYS A 662 32.20 16.87 -15.06
CA CYS A 662 31.10 16.73 -14.11
C CYS A 662 31.39 17.44 -12.78
N ALA A 663 30.45 18.25 -12.30
CA ALA A 663 30.44 18.78 -10.95
C ALA A 663 29.36 18.07 -10.12
N VAL A 664 29.73 17.56 -8.94
CA VAL A 664 28.80 16.86 -8.03
C VAL A 664 28.41 17.81 -6.91
N ILE A 665 27.10 18.03 -6.73
CA ILE A 665 26.51 18.82 -5.67
C ILE A 665 25.82 17.86 -4.71
N GLN A 666 26.32 17.76 -3.47
CA GLN A 666 25.69 16.99 -2.40
C GLN A 666 24.86 17.91 -1.52
N LEU A 667 23.54 17.71 -1.53
CA LEU A 667 22.61 18.45 -0.68
C LEU A 667 22.63 17.87 0.74
N SER A 668 22.95 18.73 1.71
CA SER A 668 22.73 18.47 3.14
C SER A 668 21.37 18.98 3.61
N GLU A 669 20.98 18.70 4.84
CA GLU A 669 19.87 19.38 5.51
C GLU A 669 20.11 20.91 5.59
N LEU A 670 19.02 21.68 5.70
CA LEU A 670 19.11 23.12 5.95
C LEU A 670 19.65 23.38 7.35
N SER A 671 20.48 24.42 7.49
CA SER A 671 20.87 24.93 8.80
C SER A 671 19.65 25.44 9.57
N GLN A 672 19.77 25.57 10.89
CA GLN A 672 18.66 26.05 11.73
C GLN A 672 18.13 27.43 11.27
N ALA A 673 19.02 28.32 10.81
CA ALA A 673 18.64 29.64 10.30
C ALA A 673 17.87 29.55 8.98
N GLU A 674 18.33 28.74 8.02
CA GLU A 674 17.65 28.52 6.75
C GLU A 674 16.30 27.80 6.95
N ALA A 675 16.23 26.85 7.88
CA ALA A 675 15.00 26.14 8.22
C ALA A 675 13.95 27.09 8.84
N ALA A 676 14.37 28.00 9.72
CA ALA A 676 13.49 29.02 10.28
C ALA A 676 13.01 30.01 9.20
N GLU A 677 13.89 30.44 8.28
CA GLU A 677 13.52 31.28 7.14
C GLU A 677 12.45 30.61 6.24
N LEU A 678 12.60 29.30 5.99
CA LEU A 678 11.60 28.53 5.24
C LEU A 678 10.24 28.49 5.95
N VAL A 679 10.25 28.34 7.29
CA VAL A 679 9.02 28.38 8.11
C VAL A 679 8.33 29.73 7.95
N ASP A 680 9.05 30.83 8.09
CA ASP A 680 8.50 32.19 7.97
C ASP A 680 7.89 32.45 6.58
N LEU A 681 8.61 32.11 5.52
CA LEU A 681 8.12 32.27 4.15
C LEU A 681 6.88 31.43 3.88
N LYS A 682 6.86 30.19 4.36
CA LYS A 682 5.71 29.29 4.18
C LYS A 682 4.48 29.76 4.97
N GLN A 683 4.65 30.29 6.18
CA GLN A 683 3.54 30.87 6.96
C GLN A 683 2.84 31.99 6.20
N VAL A 684 3.61 32.90 5.61
CA VAL A 684 3.09 34.00 4.79
C VAL A 684 2.38 33.48 3.54
N HIS A 685 2.97 32.51 2.85
CA HIS A 685 2.40 31.93 1.64
C HIS A 685 1.07 31.20 1.89
N LEU A 686 0.95 30.51 3.03
CA LEU A 686 -0.28 29.85 3.46
C LEU A 686 -1.32 30.85 4.00
N GLY A 687 -0.95 32.12 4.21
CA GLY A 687 -1.85 33.14 4.77
C GLY A 687 -2.32 32.77 6.18
N MET A 688 -1.43 32.23 7.01
CA MET A 688 -1.78 31.88 8.39
C MET A 688 -2.23 33.13 9.18
N ALA A 689 -3.26 32.97 10.00
CA ALA A 689 -3.91 34.09 10.70
C ALA A 689 -3.02 34.75 11.78
N SER A 690 -2.02 34.03 12.27
CA SER A 690 -1.05 34.49 13.27
C SER A 690 0.25 33.72 13.14
N ASP A 691 1.37 34.39 13.38
CA ASP A 691 2.69 33.76 13.40
C ASP A 691 2.79 32.72 14.52
N LEU A 692 3.52 31.64 14.25
CA LEU A 692 3.84 30.61 15.24
C LEU A 692 4.78 31.17 16.32
N PRO A 693 4.57 30.81 17.60
CA PRO A 693 5.53 31.13 18.66
C PRO A 693 6.94 30.60 18.37
N GLU A 694 7.97 31.32 18.82
CA GLU A 694 9.39 30.97 18.57
C GLU A 694 9.74 29.56 19.09
N ASP A 695 9.22 29.15 20.25
CA ASP A 695 9.41 27.80 20.79
C ASP A 695 8.76 26.70 19.94
N VAL A 696 7.67 27.02 19.24
CA VAL A 696 7.00 26.11 18.30
C VAL A 696 7.82 25.99 17.02
N VAL A 697 8.37 27.10 16.50
CA VAL A 697 9.26 27.10 15.33
C VAL A 697 10.52 26.27 15.61
N ASP A 698 11.17 26.51 16.75
CA ASP A 698 12.34 25.73 17.18
C ASP A 698 12.03 24.23 17.25
N GLN A 699 10.89 23.87 17.84
CA GLN A 699 10.50 22.47 17.94
C GLN A 699 10.13 21.85 16.59
N LEU A 700 9.53 22.63 15.68
CA LEU A 700 9.22 22.18 14.31
C LEU A 700 10.50 21.92 13.52
N VAL A 701 11.47 22.85 13.58
CA VAL A 701 12.79 22.71 12.96
C VAL A 701 13.54 21.52 13.57
N ALA A 702 13.50 21.35 14.90
CA ALA A 702 14.12 20.22 15.58
C ALA A 702 13.48 18.88 15.21
N ARG A 703 12.15 18.84 15.02
CA ARG A 703 11.41 17.63 14.61
C ARG A 703 11.65 17.27 13.14
N ALA A 704 11.77 18.28 12.28
CA ALA A 704 12.10 18.12 10.87
C ALA A 704 13.60 17.89 10.61
N GLN A 705 14.45 18.21 11.59
CA GLN A 705 15.92 18.11 11.53
C GLN A 705 16.51 18.75 10.26
N GLY A 706 15.97 19.91 9.86
CA GLY A 706 16.43 20.66 8.68
C GLY A 706 16.00 20.08 7.33
N ASN A 707 15.15 19.04 7.28
CA ASN A 707 14.58 18.53 6.03
C ASN A 707 13.45 19.46 5.51
N PRO A 708 13.61 20.13 4.35
CA PRO A 708 12.62 21.07 3.82
C PRO A 708 11.23 20.47 3.63
N PHE A 709 11.15 19.25 3.09
CA PHE A 709 9.86 18.57 2.88
C PHE A 709 9.12 18.33 4.19
N PHE A 710 9.86 18.01 5.27
CA PHE A 710 9.26 17.76 6.58
C PHE A 710 8.69 19.04 7.17
N ILE A 711 9.42 20.15 7.02
CA ILE A 711 8.97 21.48 7.43
C ILE A 711 7.69 21.85 6.70
N GLU A 712 7.69 21.74 5.37
CA GLU A 712 6.53 22.10 4.56
C GLU A 712 5.30 21.25 4.86
N GLU A 713 5.44 19.93 4.99
CA GLU A 713 4.31 19.04 5.26
C GLU A 713 3.72 19.22 6.65
N LEU A 714 4.56 19.49 7.67
CA LEU A 714 4.06 19.84 9.00
C LEU A 714 3.26 21.16 8.97
N LEU A 715 3.75 22.18 8.25
CA LEU A 715 3.05 23.47 8.11
C LEU A 715 1.75 23.33 7.30
N ASN A 716 1.77 22.60 6.18
CA ASN A 716 0.57 22.29 5.39
C ASN A 716 -0.48 21.58 6.26
N TYR A 717 -0.05 20.63 7.09
CA TYR A 717 -0.94 19.90 8.00
C TYR A 717 -1.56 20.80 9.08
N LEU A 718 -0.77 21.69 9.70
CA LEU A 718 -1.27 22.68 10.65
C LEU A 718 -2.31 23.60 9.99
N HIS A 719 -1.98 24.15 8.82
CA HIS A 719 -2.86 25.05 8.09
C HIS A 719 -4.18 24.37 7.68
N ASN A 720 -4.10 23.19 7.05
CA ASN A 720 -5.28 22.47 6.54
C ASN A 720 -6.26 22.06 7.66
N ARG A 721 -5.75 21.84 8.88
CA ARG A 721 -6.59 21.55 10.06
C ARG A 721 -7.00 22.80 10.84
N GLY A 722 -6.54 23.98 10.43
CA GLY A 722 -6.75 25.23 11.18
C GLY A 722 -6.13 25.21 12.58
N LEU A 723 -5.06 24.44 12.78
CA LEU A 723 -4.36 24.28 14.06
C LEU A 723 -3.22 25.29 14.15
N ILE A 724 -3.16 26.03 15.26
CA ILE A 724 -2.07 26.94 15.60
C ILE A 724 -1.58 26.54 17.00
N PRO A 725 -0.52 25.71 17.11
CA PRO A 725 0.01 25.27 18.39
C PRO A 725 0.46 26.47 19.21
N ARG A 726 0.09 26.48 20.50
CA ARG A 726 0.45 27.60 21.39
C ARG A 726 1.80 27.42 22.09
N ASN A 727 2.34 26.20 22.06
CA ASN A 727 3.59 25.82 22.72
C ASN A 727 4.14 24.52 22.10
N ALA A 728 5.41 24.21 22.39
CA ALA A 728 6.10 23.01 21.90
C ALA A 728 5.40 21.68 22.26
N ARG A 729 4.72 21.58 23.42
CA ARG A 729 4.05 20.31 23.84
C ARG A 729 2.83 19.99 22.98
N GLU A 730 2.06 21.01 22.59
CA GLU A 730 0.93 20.81 21.67
C GLU A 730 1.42 20.29 20.32
N LEU A 731 2.57 20.75 19.83
CA LEU A 731 3.17 20.26 18.58
C LEU A 731 3.63 18.79 18.70
N GLU A 732 4.18 18.38 19.85
CA GLU A 732 4.62 17.01 20.08
C GLU A 732 3.50 15.98 20.07
N GLN A 733 2.31 16.39 20.52
CA GLN A 733 1.11 15.56 20.60
C GLN A 733 0.36 15.45 19.26
N LEU A 734 0.77 16.19 18.23
CA LEU A 734 0.14 16.12 16.92
C LEU A 734 0.59 14.88 16.15
N ASP A 735 -0.40 14.18 15.59
CA ASP A 735 -0.17 13.12 14.62
C ASP A 735 0.64 13.63 13.42
N LEU A 736 1.48 12.76 12.87
CA LEU A 736 2.24 13.08 11.68
C LEU A 736 1.34 13.13 10.43
N PRO A 737 1.61 14.07 9.50
CA PRO A 737 0.99 14.08 8.18
C PRO A 737 1.18 12.73 7.48
N THR A 738 0.16 12.29 6.74
CA THR A 738 0.15 10.98 6.05
C THR A 738 1.28 10.85 5.03
N SER A 739 1.62 11.93 4.33
CA SER A 739 2.75 12.03 3.39
C SER A 739 4.10 11.73 4.06
N LEU A 740 4.38 12.36 5.20
CA LEU A 740 5.60 12.10 5.98
C LEU A 740 5.65 10.69 6.54
N TYR A 741 4.52 10.18 7.01
CA TYR A 741 4.43 8.81 7.47
C TYR A 741 4.73 7.82 6.33
N SER A 742 4.15 8.04 5.14
CA SER A 742 4.35 7.20 3.96
C SER A 742 5.80 7.24 3.46
N LEU A 743 6.44 8.42 3.48
CA LEU A 743 7.85 8.60 3.12
C LEU A 743 8.81 7.81 4.04
N ILE A 744 8.56 7.83 5.34
CA ILE A 744 9.40 7.08 6.29
C ILE A 744 9.09 5.59 6.20
N LEU A 745 7.81 5.23 6.03
CA LEU A 745 7.40 3.83 5.89
C LEU A 745 7.98 3.20 4.63
N SER A 746 8.07 3.93 3.50
CA SER A 746 8.68 3.42 2.27
C SER A 746 10.16 3.10 2.47
N ARG A 747 10.92 3.94 3.19
CA ARG A 747 12.31 3.66 3.57
C ARG A 747 12.44 2.41 4.46
N ILE A 748 11.50 2.22 5.39
CA ILE A 748 11.43 1.00 6.20
C ILE A 748 11.08 -0.20 5.31
N ASP A 749 10.21 -0.03 4.33
CA ASP A 749 9.73 -1.12 3.48
C ASP A 749 10.77 -1.62 2.44
N GLN A 750 11.82 -0.83 2.17
CA GLN A 750 13.02 -1.25 1.43
C GLN A 750 13.89 -2.28 2.18
N LEU A 751 13.77 -2.35 3.50
CA LEU A 751 14.48 -3.34 4.30
C LEU A 751 13.96 -4.76 4.02
N SER A 752 14.79 -5.78 4.24
CA SER A 752 14.29 -7.17 4.30
C SER A 752 13.34 -7.37 5.48
N GLU A 753 12.45 -8.36 5.43
CA GLU A 753 11.49 -8.62 6.52
C GLU A 753 12.17 -8.91 7.88
N SER A 754 13.36 -9.54 7.87
CA SER A 754 14.24 -9.69 9.05
C SER A 754 14.63 -8.35 9.66
N GLN A 755 15.04 -7.41 8.80
CA GLN A 755 15.49 -6.08 9.19
C GLN A 755 14.30 -5.24 9.66
N LYS A 756 13.16 -5.24 8.96
CA LYS A 756 11.92 -4.55 9.40
C LYS A 756 11.52 -4.99 10.80
N THR A 757 11.54 -6.28 11.07
CA THR A 757 11.21 -6.83 12.38
C THR A 757 12.22 -6.39 13.45
N THR A 758 13.52 -6.43 13.14
CA THR A 758 14.57 -5.92 14.03
C THR A 758 14.34 -4.44 14.39
N LEU A 759 14.03 -3.60 13.40
CA LEU A 759 13.75 -2.16 13.60
C LEU A 759 12.49 -1.94 14.45
N LYS A 760 11.42 -2.72 14.20
CA LYS A 760 10.18 -2.69 14.98
C LYS A 760 10.41 -3.07 16.45
N VAL A 761 11.16 -4.14 16.72
CA VAL A 761 11.52 -4.53 18.09
C VAL A 761 12.37 -3.44 18.75
N ALA A 762 13.35 -2.88 18.03
CA ALA A 762 14.17 -1.78 18.51
C ALA A 762 13.33 -0.56 18.92
N SER A 763 12.31 -0.21 18.13
CA SER A 763 11.42 0.92 18.40
C SER A 763 10.62 0.78 19.69
N VAL A 764 10.36 -0.44 20.16
CA VAL A 764 9.69 -0.69 21.45
C VAL A 764 10.66 -0.62 22.63
N ILE A 765 11.94 -0.99 22.43
CA ILE A 765 12.98 -0.82 23.46
C ILE A 765 13.20 0.67 23.74
N GLY A 766 13.28 1.47 22.69
CA GLY A 766 13.33 2.93 22.77
C GLY A 766 14.20 3.57 21.69
N ARG A 767 14.28 4.91 21.73
CA ARG A 767 15.07 5.70 20.76
C ARG A 767 16.56 5.37 20.79
N SER A 768 17.10 5.03 21.95
CA SER A 768 18.46 4.49 22.13
C SER A 768 18.35 3.11 22.75
N PHE A 769 19.06 2.13 22.20
CA PHE A 769 18.96 0.74 22.62
C PHE A 769 20.30 -0.01 22.47
N ARG A 770 20.52 -0.98 23.36
CA ARG A 770 21.66 -1.88 23.29
C ARG A 770 21.37 -3.00 22.30
N ALA A 771 22.30 -3.30 21.40
CA ALA A 771 22.11 -4.38 20.42
C ALA A 771 21.75 -5.71 21.10
N ALA A 772 22.37 -5.99 22.26
CA ALA A 772 22.14 -7.24 22.98
C ALA A 772 20.72 -7.46 23.50
N TRP A 773 19.95 -6.40 23.67
CA TRP A 773 18.56 -6.51 24.10
C TRP A 773 17.69 -7.06 22.98
N LEU A 774 18.02 -6.85 21.71
CA LEU A 774 17.21 -7.31 20.58
C LEU A 774 17.08 -8.83 20.54
N TRP A 775 18.20 -9.56 20.54
CA TRP A 775 18.17 -11.04 20.53
C TRP A 775 17.84 -11.65 21.90
N GLY A 776 17.95 -10.86 22.98
CA GLY A 776 17.48 -11.26 24.30
C GLY A 776 15.97 -11.21 24.44
N ILE A 777 15.33 -10.15 23.91
CA ILE A 777 13.88 -9.92 23.94
C ILE A 777 13.17 -10.74 22.86
N HIS A 778 13.77 -10.83 21.67
CA HIS A 778 13.19 -11.54 20.53
C HIS A 778 14.20 -12.49 19.87
N PRO A 779 14.42 -13.70 20.45
CA PRO A 779 15.40 -14.66 19.92
C PRO A 779 15.16 -15.13 18.47
N SER A 780 13.92 -15.03 17.97
CA SER A 780 13.56 -15.36 16.59
C SER A 780 14.15 -14.41 15.54
N LEU A 781 14.74 -13.26 15.94
CA LEU A 781 15.55 -12.44 15.03
C LEU A 781 16.77 -13.21 14.48
N GLY A 782 17.25 -14.21 15.25
CA GLY A 782 18.36 -15.07 14.90
C GLY A 782 19.60 -14.81 15.75
N LEU A 783 20.75 -15.29 15.27
CA LEU A 783 22.01 -15.20 15.99
C LEU A 783 22.49 -13.72 16.11
N PRO A 784 23.24 -13.37 17.17
CA PRO A 784 23.75 -12.00 17.37
C PRO A 784 24.52 -11.44 16.16
N THR A 785 25.26 -12.28 15.43
CA THR A 785 25.99 -11.88 14.22
C THR A 785 25.07 -11.39 13.11
N LYS A 786 23.91 -12.04 12.92
CA LYS A 786 22.90 -11.65 11.95
C LYS A 786 22.23 -10.33 12.35
N VAL A 787 21.84 -10.19 13.62
CA VAL A 787 21.19 -8.97 14.13
C VAL A 787 22.13 -7.76 14.01
N ARG A 788 23.43 -7.94 14.28
CA ARG A 788 24.43 -6.88 14.06
C ARG A 788 24.54 -6.50 12.58
N ALA A 789 24.59 -7.47 11.67
CA ALA A 789 24.62 -7.20 10.24
C ALA A 789 23.35 -6.46 9.75
N ASP A 790 22.19 -6.78 10.32
CA ASP A 790 20.93 -6.06 10.07
C ASP A 790 21.03 -4.60 10.55
N LEU A 791 21.57 -4.34 11.75
CA LEU A 791 21.79 -2.98 12.29
C LEU A 791 22.85 -2.18 11.52
N ASP A 792 23.92 -2.83 11.03
CA ASP A 792 24.92 -2.20 10.18
C ASP A 792 24.29 -1.74 8.86
N THR A 793 23.36 -2.53 8.32
CA THR A 793 22.59 -2.18 7.11
C THR A 793 21.70 -0.98 7.37
N MET A 794 20.95 -0.97 8.48
CA MET A 794 20.12 0.17 8.89
C MET A 794 20.94 1.44 9.11
N SER A 795 22.19 1.30 9.59
CA SER A 795 23.07 2.45 9.80
C SER A 795 23.59 3.04 8.50
N ARG A 796 23.85 2.20 7.49
CA ARG A 796 24.16 2.66 6.11
C ARG A 796 22.96 3.33 5.44
N MET A 797 21.75 2.85 5.69
CA MET A 797 20.50 3.46 5.23
C MET A 797 20.06 4.66 6.08
N GLU A 798 20.92 5.14 6.99
CA GLU A 798 20.68 6.30 7.84
C GLU A 798 19.42 6.20 8.73
N LEU A 799 18.90 4.98 8.97
CA LEU A 799 17.76 4.75 9.87
C LEU A 799 18.23 4.73 11.34
N THR A 800 19.42 4.18 11.58
CA THR A 800 20.06 4.12 12.90
C THR A 800 21.49 4.66 12.84
N LEU A 801 22.09 4.95 13.99
CA LEU A 801 23.48 5.34 14.13
C LEU A 801 24.08 4.61 15.33
N ILE A 802 25.38 4.33 15.27
CA ILE A 802 26.12 3.81 16.41
C ILE A 802 26.47 5.01 17.30
N ASP A 803 25.92 5.02 18.52
CA ASP A 803 26.19 6.05 19.53
C ASP A 803 27.45 5.70 20.33
N GLN A 804 27.57 4.43 20.76
CA GLN A 804 28.74 3.92 21.45
C GLN A 804 29.18 2.58 20.85
N PRO A 805 30.42 2.44 20.36
CA PRO A 805 30.95 1.16 19.91
C PRO A 805 31.25 0.22 21.10
N ASP A 806 31.54 -1.06 20.78
CA ASP A 806 31.81 -2.18 21.70
C ASP A 806 32.55 -1.83 23.02
N PRO A 807 32.31 -2.56 24.14
CA PRO A 807 31.71 -3.89 24.23
C PRO A 807 30.18 -3.97 24.41
N GLU A 808 29.50 -2.86 24.72
CA GLU A 808 28.04 -2.76 24.77
C GLU A 808 27.53 -1.83 23.66
N SER A 809 27.71 -2.26 22.40
CA SER A 809 27.32 -1.48 21.22
C SER A 809 25.88 -0.94 21.35
N THR A 810 25.77 0.38 21.43
CA THR A 810 24.51 1.11 21.61
C THR A 810 24.17 1.86 20.33
N TYR A 811 22.92 1.71 19.91
CA TYR A 811 22.38 2.28 18.68
C TYR A 811 21.31 3.31 19.00
N LEU A 812 21.19 4.31 18.14
CA LEU A 812 20.25 5.41 18.22
C LEU A 812 19.48 5.51 16.89
N PHE A 813 18.17 5.74 16.91
CA PHE A 813 17.46 6.15 15.69
C PHE A 813 17.92 7.55 15.25
N LYS A 814 18.42 7.68 14.01
CA LYS A 814 18.95 8.95 13.47
C LYS A 814 17.89 10.06 13.57
N HIS A 815 16.69 9.77 13.08
CA HIS A 815 15.54 10.67 13.10
C HIS A 815 14.48 10.19 14.12
N ILE A 816 13.94 11.12 14.92
CA ILE A 816 12.86 10.81 15.90
C ILE A 816 11.60 10.28 15.20
N LEU A 817 11.36 10.72 13.97
CA LEU A 817 10.22 10.32 13.16
C LEU A 817 10.35 8.87 12.67
N THR A 818 11.56 8.39 12.35
CA THR A 818 11.79 6.98 12.00
C THR A 818 11.42 6.05 13.15
N HIS A 819 11.83 6.39 14.38
CA HIS A 819 11.41 5.68 15.57
C HIS A 819 9.88 5.71 15.73
N GLY A 820 9.27 6.90 15.62
CA GLY A 820 7.82 7.08 15.76
C GLY A 820 7.02 6.25 14.75
N VAL A 821 7.41 6.25 13.47
CA VAL A 821 6.73 5.48 12.42
C VAL A 821 6.90 3.98 12.63
N ALA A 822 8.12 3.50 12.93
CA ALA A 822 8.35 2.09 13.22
C ALA A 822 7.50 1.62 14.41
N TYR A 823 7.45 2.41 15.49
CA TYR A 823 6.67 2.11 16.69
C TYR A 823 5.16 2.17 16.43
N GLU A 824 4.65 3.22 15.80
CA GLU A 824 3.23 3.40 15.49
C GLU A 824 2.69 2.43 14.44
N SER A 825 3.56 1.86 13.60
CA SER A 825 3.16 0.87 12.59
C SER A 825 2.71 -0.45 13.23
N LEU A 826 3.17 -0.70 14.47
CA LEU A 826 2.82 -1.88 15.23
C LEU A 826 1.40 -1.76 15.79
N PRO A 827 0.56 -2.79 15.61
CA PRO A 827 -0.70 -2.89 16.33
C PRO A 827 -0.46 -2.77 17.84
N PHE A 828 -1.39 -2.16 18.56
CA PHE A 828 -1.44 -2.07 20.01
C PHE A 828 -1.17 -3.43 20.69
N GLU A 829 -1.78 -4.52 20.22
CA GLU A 829 -1.56 -5.86 20.80
C GLU A 829 -0.10 -6.30 20.69
N THR A 830 0.51 -6.16 19.50
CA THR A 830 1.92 -6.50 19.27
C THR A 830 2.85 -5.59 20.07
N ARG A 831 2.53 -4.30 20.18
CA ARG A 831 3.28 -3.36 21.03
C ARG A 831 3.22 -3.77 22.50
N ALA A 832 2.03 -4.03 23.02
CA ALA A 832 1.83 -4.37 24.42
C ALA A 832 2.54 -5.69 24.78
N TRP A 833 2.48 -6.68 23.88
CA TRP A 833 3.24 -7.90 24.01
C TRP A 833 4.76 -7.65 24.02
N LEU A 834 5.29 -6.87 23.07
CA LEU A 834 6.72 -6.52 23.03
C LEU A 834 7.17 -5.74 24.28
N HIS A 835 6.37 -4.80 24.77
CA HIS A 835 6.64 -4.09 26.03
C HIS A 835 6.72 -5.07 27.21
N GLY A 836 5.81 -6.05 27.28
CA GLY A 836 5.88 -7.13 28.27
C GLY A 836 7.16 -7.97 28.15
N GLN A 837 7.59 -8.31 26.92
CA GLN A 837 8.85 -9.04 26.69
C GLN A 837 10.08 -8.22 27.11
N VAL A 838 10.09 -6.90 26.87
CA VAL A 838 11.17 -6.01 27.33
C VAL A 838 11.23 -6.01 28.85
N GLY A 839 10.09 -5.86 29.52
CA GLY A 839 9.99 -5.91 30.98
C GLY A 839 10.51 -7.23 31.55
N ALA A 840 10.04 -8.35 31.00
CA ALA A 840 10.45 -9.69 31.44
C ALA A 840 11.95 -9.94 31.20
N PHE A 841 12.50 -9.47 30.08
CA PHE A 841 13.93 -9.57 29.78
C PHE A 841 14.77 -8.79 30.80
N ILE A 842 14.37 -7.56 31.14
CA ILE A 842 15.06 -6.75 32.16
C ILE A 842 14.99 -7.44 33.52
N GLU A 843 13.82 -7.97 33.91
CA GLU A 843 13.64 -8.70 35.17
C GLU A 843 14.57 -9.90 35.28
N GLN A 844 14.66 -10.71 34.23
CA GLN A 844 15.47 -11.92 34.21
C GLN A 844 16.97 -11.61 34.16
N THR A 845 17.37 -10.67 33.30
CA THR A 845 18.79 -10.35 33.05
C THR A 845 19.42 -9.57 34.20
N TYR A 846 18.66 -8.66 34.83
CA TYR A 846 19.13 -7.77 35.88
C TYR A 846 18.47 -8.05 37.24
N ALA A 847 18.02 -9.29 37.49
CA ALA A 847 17.32 -9.71 38.70
C ALA A 847 18.03 -9.30 40.01
N SER A 848 19.37 -9.33 40.03
CA SER A 848 20.20 -8.96 41.17
C SER A 848 20.40 -7.45 41.34
N THR A 849 19.98 -6.62 40.37
CA THR A 849 20.22 -5.17 40.37
C THR A 849 19.10 -4.42 39.62
N LEU A 850 17.85 -4.60 40.07
CA LEU A 850 16.68 -3.96 39.44
C LEU A 850 16.51 -2.46 39.74
N GLY A 851 17.16 -1.94 40.80
CA GLY A 851 17.00 -0.56 41.26
C GLY A 851 17.13 0.50 40.15
N PRO A 852 18.20 0.48 39.32
CA PRO A 852 18.39 1.42 38.22
C PRO A 852 17.36 1.31 37.08
N PHE A 853 16.60 0.21 37.02
CA PHE A 853 15.64 -0.06 35.95
C PHE A 853 14.18 0.11 36.38
N LEU A 854 13.90 0.54 37.61
CA LEU A 854 12.52 0.64 38.11
C LEU A 854 11.64 1.56 37.27
N ASP A 855 12.15 2.72 36.85
CA ASP A 855 11.43 3.64 35.98
C ASP A 855 11.16 3.03 34.59
N LEU A 856 12.15 2.33 34.03
CA LEU A 856 12.04 1.67 32.73
C LEU A 856 11.05 0.49 32.77
N LEU A 857 11.09 -0.31 33.85
CA LEU A 857 10.14 -1.40 34.09
C LEU A 857 8.73 -0.87 34.28
N ALA A 858 8.56 0.22 35.04
CA ALA A 858 7.26 0.88 35.18
C ALA A 858 6.75 1.39 33.83
N PHE A 859 7.62 1.98 33.01
CA PHE A 859 7.28 2.42 31.66
C PHE A 859 6.82 1.25 30.77
N HIS A 860 7.60 0.17 30.64
CA HIS A 860 7.22 -0.93 29.76
C HIS A 860 6.00 -1.71 30.26
N TYR A 861 5.90 -2.00 31.57
CA TYR A 861 4.72 -2.69 32.09
C TYR A 861 3.45 -1.83 32.07
N ASP A 862 3.56 -0.50 32.13
CA ASP A 862 2.39 0.37 31.93
C ASP A 862 1.85 0.36 30.49
N HIS A 863 2.70 0.01 29.53
CA HIS A 863 2.34 -0.14 28.11
C HIS A 863 2.06 -1.60 27.72
N SER A 864 2.09 -2.54 28.66
CA SER A 864 1.74 -3.95 28.43
C SER A 864 0.31 -4.26 28.90
N THR A 865 -0.16 -5.48 28.64
CA THR A 865 -1.45 -5.99 29.14
C THR A 865 -1.34 -6.75 30.47
N ASP A 866 -0.17 -6.72 31.14
CA ASP A 866 0.06 -7.41 32.40
C ASP A 866 -0.24 -6.48 33.59
N ASP A 867 -1.51 -6.45 34.00
CA ASP A 867 -1.98 -5.57 35.09
C ASP A 867 -1.35 -5.90 36.45
N GLU A 868 -0.89 -7.14 36.67
CA GLU A 868 -0.19 -7.49 37.91
C GLU A 868 1.19 -6.84 37.95
N LYS A 869 1.98 -7.01 36.89
CA LYS A 869 3.30 -6.39 36.76
C LYS A 869 3.22 -4.87 36.67
N ARG A 870 2.21 -4.34 35.99
CA ARG A 870 1.94 -2.90 35.94
C ARG A 870 1.74 -2.32 37.33
N ARG A 871 0.86 -2.93 38.15
CA ARG A 871 0.64 -2.51 39.55
C ARG A 871 1.91 -2.65 40.39
N GLU A 872 2.64 -3.75 40.23
CA GLU A 872 3.88 -3.99 40.96
C GLU A 872 4.92 -2.90 40.71
N TYR A 873 5.22 -2.61 39.44
CA TYR A 873 6.32 -1.73 39.06
C TYR A 873 5.96 -0.25 39.16
N LEU A 874 4.71 0.17 38.92
CA LEU A 874 4.28 1.52 39.24
C LEU A 874 4.43 1.82 40.73
N ARG A 875 4.05 0.87 41.60
CA ARG A 875 4.24 1.02 43.06
C ARG A 875 5.73 1.12 43.42
N ARG A 876 6.57 0.21 42.92
CA ARG A 876 8.00 0.19 43.24
C ARG A 876 8.75 1.42 42.71
N ALA A 877 8.41 1.91 41.51
CA ALA A 877 8.96 3.14 40.97
C ALA A 877 8.49 4.38 41.76
N GLY A 878 7.22 4.42 42.16
CA GLY A 878 6.69 5.45 43.06
C GLY A 878 7.42 5.48 44.41
N GLU A 879 7.62 4.32 45.04
CA GLU A 879 8.36 4.18 46.31
C GLU A 879 9.82 4.63 46.16
N ALA A 880 10.49 4.27 45.06
CA ALA A 880 11.86 4.69 44.77
C ALA A 880 11.98 6.20 44.51
N ALA A 881 11.08 6.78 43.70
CA ALA A 881 11.02 8.21 43.44
C ALA A 881 10.74 9.01 44.72
N GLN A 882 9.84 8.52 45.57
CA GLN A 882 9.56 9.09 46.88
C GLN A 882 10.78 9.05 47.79
N ALA A 883 11.49 7.92 47.86
CA ALA A 883 12.73 7.79 48.64
C ALA A 883 13.83 8.73 48.13
N ALA A 884 13.84 9.04 46.83
CA ALA A 884 14.75 9.99 46.19
C ALA A 884 14.28 11.46 46.25
N TYR A 885 13.17 11.77 46.93
CA TYR A 885 12.52 13.09 46.99
C TYR A 885 12.07 13.67 45.62
N ALA A 886 11.93 12.82 44.60
CA ALA A 886 11.38 13.18 43.29
C ALA A 886 9.84 13.20 43.33
N ASN A 887 9.27 14.09 44.15
CA ASN A 887 7.84 14.09 44.50
C ASN A 887 6.90 14.19 43.29
N ALA A 888 7.27 14.93 42.23
CA ALA A 888 6.45 15.04 41.02
C ALA A 888 6.33 13.69 40.28
N ALA A 889 7.44 12.95 40.15
CA ALA A 889 7.45 11.63 39.52
C ALA A 889 6.75 10.59 40.40
N ALA A 890 6.93 10.65 41.72
CA ALA A 890 6.21 9.77 42.66
C ALA A 890 4.68 9.97 42.55
N ILE A 891 4.22 11.21 42.47
CA ILE A 891 2.80 11.52 42.25
C ILE A 891 2.30 10.96 40.91
N ASP A 892 3.05 11.12 39.81
CA ASP A 892 2.67 10.55 38.50
C ASP A 892 2.48 9.03 38.57
N TYR A 893 3.45 8.31 39.13
CA TYR A 893 3.38 6.85 39.26
C TYR A 893 2.21 6.40 40.15
N TYR A 894 1.98 7.05 41.28
CA TYR A 894 0.86 6.71 42.16
C TYR A 894 -0.50 7.07 41.55
N GLN A 895 -0.61 8.15 40.77
CA GLN A 895 -1.84 8.50 40.05
C GLN A 895 -2.19 7.45 38.99
N ARG A 896 -1.20 6.98 38.23
CA ARG A 896 -1.39 5.88 37.26
C ARG A 896 -1.75 4.57 37.95
N LEU A 897 -1.13 4.28 39.11
CA LEU A 897 -1.47 3.10 39.92
C LEU A 897 -2.90 3.15 40.47
N LEU A 898 -3.37 4.31 40.94
CA LEU A 898 -4.71 4.48 41.48
C LEU A 898 -5.81 4.16 40.45
N GLY A 899 -5.56 4.37 39.16
CA GLY A 899 -6.49 3.98 38.10
C GLY A 899 -6.65 2.47 37.90
N LEU A 900 -5.82 1.64 38.56
CA LEU A 900 -5.77 0.17 38.42
C LEU A 900 -6.24 -0.56 39.68
N LEU A 901 -6.56 0.17 40.75
CA LEU A 901 -7.04 -0.34 42.04
C LEU A 901 -8.54 -0.14 42.15
#